data_AF-A0A510KFL9-F1
#
_entry.id   AF-A0A510KFL9-F1
#
_cell.length_a   1.000
_cell.length_b   1.000
_cell.length_c   1.000
_cell.angle_alpha   90.00
_cell.angle_beta   90.00
_cell.angle_gamma   90.00
#
_symmetry.space_group_name_H-M   'P 1'
#
loop_
_entity.id
_entity.type
_entity.pdbx_description
1 polymer ?
#
loop_
_entity_poly.entity_id
_entity_poly.type
_entity_poly.pdbx_seq_one_letter_code
_entity_poly.pdbx_strand_id
1 'polypeptide(L)'
;METNLSKYLRARRPIIWVHSGDYKEVDTIITEATKEYKNKAIFEYRAFGAVNFETKVKSDEVADLYSFLNILFSVGFKTNVFLLIKNTEEEMKEARNIAFIKKIAEKMYNDINYNFNIIIVDEDVNVPKGLEKFTSIIDIETMDETTINQYIQDFAQKNNARIYWDDLGDLSISLKGLTKLDLDHILNMILEENYGAISKGANQIIIREKGQIIKKSSILEIIDFKEKIEEIGGLEGLKEWLSSKAQVFRRLDEAKKFGVDTPKGVLLVGMPGCGKSLAAKASARLFNVPLLRLDIGRLLGKYVGESEHNMRVALKTAESISPCILWIDEIEKAFAGIDQNGGASDITKRLFGQFLTWLQEKENTVFVVATANDITAFPPEFLRKGRFDEVFFIDFPNEEERERIFEIHLEKRGKMSDDINLKELAEETEGYCGADIEEIVKNAVENKFILETENEEEKKITTNNLLEATKSIDSLSNILSDKIDVLKKSYKKFKIKSASQKIKNNKRMVGKPIFKDMVTVKGGKYTPSFFNEEREVCDLEVCKYQTTQDMWMEVMKSNPSEFKGGRRPVERVSWWDALEFCNKLSEKYGLKPVYDLSQRKNGILKINQLNDKSKYPDIADFKKTEGFRLPTEVEWEWFARGGEVAIQDRTFNYNYSGSNNLDEVAWHNGNSENRTHNVGTKKPNQLGLYDCSGNIYEWCYDTGRDGYISKKIPYIYDETEDNRRLKGGSRGWIMSPLKEYEISFRYNNICYVLSSNFGFRIVRTI
;
A
#
# COMPACT_ATOMS: atom_id res chain seq x y z
N MET A 1 -4.17 39.54 2.18
CA MET A 1 -3.53 38.60 3.11
C MET A 1 -2.26 39.25 3.61
N GLU A 2 -2.06 39.32 4.92
CA GLU A 2 -0.86 39.92 5.50
C GLU A 2 0.31 38.94 5.35
N THR A 3 1.22 39.19 4.41
CA THR A 3 2.43 38.37 4.19
C THR A 3 3.34 38.41 5.42
N ASN A 4 3.98 37.31 5.81
CA ASN A 4 4.93 37.30 6.94
C ASN A 4 5.98 38.43 6.83
N LEU A 5 6.46 38.74 5.62
CA LEU A 5 7.38 39.84 5.34
C LEU A 5 6.90 41.20 5.88
N SER A 6 5.63 41.56 5.73
CA SER A 6 5.12 42.87 6.17
C SER A 6 5.23 43.04 7.70
N LYS A 7 5.08 41.96 8.46
CA LYS A 7 5.27 41.96 9.92
C LYS A 7 6.71 42.28 10.29
N TYR A 8 7.70 41.69 9.61
CA TYR A 8 9.13 41.97 9.85
C TYR A 8 9.51 43.40 9.46
N LEU A 9 8.96 43.91 8.34
CA LEU A 9 9.18 45.30 7.92
C LEU A 9 8.60 46.29 8.93
N ARG A 10 7.37 46.06 9.42
CA ARG A 10 6.75 46.91 10.46
C ARG A 10 7.47 46.81 11.81
N ALA A 11 8.03 45.64 12.13
CA ALA A 11 8.88 45.45 13.30
C ALA A 11 10.28 46.07 13.17
N ARG A 12 10.56 46.81 12.08
CA ARG A 12 11.84 47.48 11.80
C ARG A 12 13.03 46.52 11.89
N ARG A 13 12.90 45.33 11.32
CA ARG A 13 14.04 44.40 11.16
C ARG A 13 14.91 44.85 9.99
N PRO A 14 16.20 45.18 10.21
CA PRO A 14 17.02 45.81 9.16
C PRO A 14 17.40 44.86 8.05
N ILE A 15 17.70 43.60 8.38
CA ILE A 15 18.12 42.60 7.41
C ILE A 15 17.11 41.47 7.42
N ILE A 16 16.57 41.18 6.25
CA ILE A 16 15.64 40.08 6.02
C ILE A 16 16.26 39.18 4.97
N TRP A 17 16.53 37.94 5.33
CA TRP A 17 17.05 36.92 4.43
C TRP A 17 15.90 36.05 3.96
N VAL A 18 15.54 36.17 2.69
CA VAL A 18 14.48 35.39 2.06
C VAL A 18 15.12 34.19 1.39
N HIS A 19 14.76 33.00 1.87
CA HIS A 19 15.20 31.73 1.31
C HIS A 19 14.27 31.34 0.16
N SER A 20 14.69 31.59 -1.08
CA SER A 20 13.95 31.23 -2.30
C SER A 20 14.77 31.46 -3.58
N GLY A 21 14.61 30.57 -4.56
CA GLY A 21 15.09 30.74 -5.94
C GLY A 21 14.09 31.43 -6.87
N ASP A 22 12.82 31.61 -6.47
CA ASP A 22 11.80 32.29 -7.29
C ASP A 22 11.83 33.81 -7.04
N TYR A 23 12.72 34.49 -7.76
CA TYR A 23 12.85 35.95 -7.67
C TYR A 23 11.59 36.72 -8.07
N LYS A 24 10.71 36.15 -8.89
CA LYS A 24 9.50 36.81 -9.38
C LYS A 24 8.39 36.77 -8.34
N GLU A 25 8.27 35.65 -7.65
CA GLU A 25 7.40 35.52 -6.48
C GLU A 25 7.85 36.47 -5.36
N VAL A 26 9.15 36.53 -5.08
CA VAL A 26 9.72 37.47 -4.10
C VAL A 26 9.39 38.92 -4.44
N ASP A 27 9.52 39.32 -5.71
CA ASP A 27 9.15 40.67 -6.16
C ASP A 27 7.68 40.99 -5.90
N THR A 28 6.80 40.00 -6.12
CA THR A 28 5.36 40.14 -5.87
C THR A 28 5.09 40.31 -4.37
N ILE A 29 5.70 39.48 -3.53
CA ILE A 29 5.57 39.54 -2.08
C ILE A 29 6.07 40.88 -1.54
N ILE A 30 7.21 41.38 -2.03
CA ILE A 30 7.78 42.67 -1.61
C ILE A 30 6.89 43.84 -2.05
N THR A 31 6.36 43.78 -3.28
CA THR A 31 5.46 44.82 -3.79
C THR A 31 4.22 44.95 -2.90
N GLU A 32 3.62 43.82 -2.51
CA GLU A 32 2.45 43.82 -1.63
C GLU A 32 2.82 44.19 -0.19
N ALA A 33 3.92 43.64 0.36
CA ALA A 33 4.37 43.92 1.73
C ALA A 33 4.74 45.40 1.96
N THR A 34 5.18 46.10 0.91
CA THR A 34 5.55 47.52 0.97
C THR A 34 4.40 48.44 0.58
N LYS A 35 3.25 47.93 0.12
CA LYS A 35 2.15 48.73 -0.46
C LYS A 35 1.60 49.81 0.47
N GLU A 36 1.61 49.56 1.78
CA GLU A 36 1.12 50.50 2.80
C GLU A 36 2.07 51.69 3.05
N TYR A 37 3.32 51.61 2.59
CA TYR A 37 4.32 52.69 2.76
C TYR A 37 4.16 53.75 1.67
N LYS A 38 3.71 54.95 2.05
CA LYS A 38 3.44 56.07 1.12
C LYS A 38 4.70 56.70 0.51
N ASN A 39 5.74 56.94 1.31
CA ASN A 39 7.02 57.50 0.87
C ASN A 39 8.06 56.37 0.92
N LYS A 40 8.26 55.67 -0.19
CA LYS A 40 9.17 54.53 -0.30
C LYS A 40 9.97 54.56 -1.59
N ALA A 41 11.12 53.91 -1.57
CA ALA A 41 11.91 53.59 -2.76
C ALA A 41 12.37 52.13 -2.68
N ILE A 42 12.13 51.38 -3.76
CA ILE A 42 12.56 49.99 -3.90
C ILE A 42 13.73 49.97 -4.87
N PHE A 43 14.86 49.46 -4.41
CA PHE A 43 16.07 49.30 -5.21
C PHE A 43 16.41 47.82 -5.35
N GLU A 44 16.97 47.43 -6.48
CA GLU A 44 17.41 46.06 -6.72
C GLU A 44 18.89 46.06 -7.12
N TYR A 45 19.65 45.12 -6.59
CA TYR A 45 21.04 44.87 -6.94
C TYR A 45 21.21 43.38 -7.26
N ARG A 46 21.91 43.09 -8.36
CA ARG A 46 22.27 41.74 -8.79
C ARG A 46 23.78 41.67 -9.02
N ALA A 47 24.38 40.47 -9.06
CA ALA A 47 25.83 40.15 -9.19
C ALA A 47 26.78 41.11 -9.95
N PHE A 48 26.25 41.98 -10.82
CA PHE A 48 27.02 42.86 -11.69
C PHE A 48 26.52 44.32 -11.70
N GLY A 49 25.64 44.74 -10.80
CA GLY A 49 25.22 46.14 -10.68
C GLY A 49 23.76 46.36 -10.25
N ALA A 50 23.42 47.64 -10.11
CA ALA A 50 22.07 48.07 -9.77
C ALA A 50 21.09 47.81 -10.93
N VAL A 51 19.87 47.40 -10.58
CA VAL A 51 18.80 47.10 -11.51
C VAL A 51 17.57 47.89 -11.11
N ASN A 52 16.87 48.46 -12.10
CA ASN A 52 15.59 49.11 -11.84
C ASN A 52 14.54 48.04 -11.49
N PHE A 53 13.89 48.19 -10.35
CA PHE A 53 12.97 47.17 -9.83
C PHE A 53 11.73 46.92 -10.72
N GLU A 54 11.23 47.92 -11.45
CA GLU A 54 10.02 47.76 -12.29
C GLU A 54 10.36 47.27 -13.70
N THR A 55 11.35 47.91 -14.35
CA THR A 55 11.71 47.63 -15.74
C THR A 55 12.71 46.50 -15.89
N LYS A 56 13.38 46.11 -14.80
CA LYS A 56 14.48 45.13 -14.75
C LYS A 56 15.68 45.47 -15.63
N VAL A 57 15.81 46.73 -16.04
CA VAL A 57 16.96 47.24 -16.81
C VAL A 57 18.12 47.52 -15.85
N LYS A 58 19.32 47.06 -16.22
CA LYS A 58 20.56 47.30 -15.46
C LYS A 58 21.00 48.76 -15.64
N SER A 59 21.50 49.36 -14.56
CA SER A 59 22.22 50.62 -14.59
C SER A 59 23.72 50.38 -14.76
N ASP A 60 24.34 51.13 -15.68
CA ASP A 60 25.79 51.12 -15.90
C ASP A 60 26.56 52.01 -14.89
N GLU A 61 25.85 52.78 -14.06
CA GLU A 61 26.45 53.75 -13.14
C GLU A 61 27.01 53.12 -11.86
N VAL A 62 26.62 51.87 -11.56
CA VAL A 62 26.95 51.18 -10.30
C VAL A 62 27.71 49.89 -10.58
N ALA A 63 29.00 49.88 -10.23
CA ALA A 63 29.90 48.78 -10.54
C ALA A 63 29.96 47.67 -9.48
N ASP A 64 29.70 47.99 -8.20
CA ASP A 64 29.84 47.06 -7.07
C ASP A 64 28.85 47.37 -5.93
N LEU A 65 28.59 46.37 -5.08
CA LEU A 65 27.62 46.46 -3.99
C LEU A 65 28.00 47.51 -2.94
N TYR A 66 29.30 47.64 -2.63
CA TYR A 66 29.76 48.62 -1.65
C TYR A 66 29.40 50.05 -2.09
N SER A 67 29.74 50.37 -3.34
CA SER A 67 29.45 51.66 -3.98
C SER A 67 27.95 51.92 -3.96
N PHE A 68 27.13 50.91 -4.26
CA PHE A 68 25.68 51.03 -4.23
C PHE A 68 25.12 51.32 -2.83
N LEU A 69 25.55 50.54 -1.83
CA LEU A 69 25.16 50.73 -0.44
C LEU A 69 25.55 52.13 0.06
N ASN A 70 26.72 52.62 -0.35
CA ASN A 70 27.20 53.94 0.02
C ASN A 70 26.37 55.07 -0.58
N ILE A 71 25.98 54.96 -1.86
CA ILE A 71 25.08 55.92 -2.53
C ILE A 71 23.73 55.95 -1.81
N LEU A 72 23.16 54.78 -1.54
CA LEU A 72 21.84 54.66 -0.93
C LEU A 72 21.81 55.03 0.56
N PHE A 73 22.94 54.97 1.28
CA PHE A 73 23.00 55.19 2.72
C PHE A 73 22.31 56.49 3.14
N SER A 74 22.55 57.60 2.43
CA SER A 74 21.94 58.89 2.76
C SER A 74 20.43 58.97 2.45
N VAL A 75 19.93 58.10 1.56
CA VAL A 75 18.54 58.06 1.11
C VAL A 75 17.61 57.57 2.22
N GLY A 76 18.09 56.69 3.11
CA GLY A 76 17.32 56.14 4.24
C GLY A 76 16.84 57.17 5.27
N PHE A 77 17.35 58.42 5.24
CA PHE A 77 16.84 59.53 6.06
C PHE A 77 15.68 60.29 5.39
N LYS A 78 15.50 60.15 4.07
CA LYS A 78 14.54 60.91 3.27
C LYS A 78 13.29 60.12 2.96
N THR A 79 13.42 58.80 2.83
CA THR A 79 12.34 57.90 2.43
C THR A 79 12.57 56.50 3.00
N ASN A 80 11.54 55.65 2.98
CA ASN A 80 11.68 54.25 3.37
C ASN A 80 12.38 53.48 2.24
N VAL A 81 13.61 53.06 2.47
CA VAL A 81 14.41 52.33 1.48
C VAL A 81 14.23 50.83 1.67
N PHE A 82 13.86 50.14 0.60
CA PHE A 82 13.83 48.68 0.52
C PHE A 82 14.84 48.24 -0.55
N LEU A 83 16.00 47.73 -0.14
CA LEU A 83 17.04 47.26 -1.04
C LEU A 83 16.97 45.75 -1.17
N LEU A 84 16.71 45.26 -2.38
CA LEU A 84 16.76 43.84 -2.73
C LEU A 84 18.16 43.51 -3.25
N ILE A 85 18.78 42.50 -2.66
CA ILE A 85 20.06 41.95 -3.11
C ILE A 85 19.79 40.52 -3.55
N LYS A 86 20.10 40.18 -4.80
CA LYS A 86 19.87 38.85 -5.37
C LYS A 86 21.11 38.35 -6.10
N ASN A 87 21.43 37.06 -5.97
CA ASN A 87 22.56 36.44 -6.69
C ASN A 87 23.87 37.21 -6.49
N THR A 88 24.31 37.41 -5.25
CA THR A 88 25.56 38.14 -4.92
C THR A 88 26.42 37.39 -3.91
N GLU A 89 26.45 36.07 -4.00
CA GLU A 89 27.11 35.20 -3.01
C GLU A 89 28.58 35.55 -2.82
N GLU A 90 29.30 35.87 -3.90
CA GLU A 90 30.72 36.25 -3.84
C GLU A 90 30.91 37.62 -3.16
N GLU A 91 30.14 38.64 -3.57
CA GLU A 91 30.22 39.98 -2.96
C GLU A 91 29.80 39.97 -1.47
N MET A 92 28.90 39.07 -1.08
CA MET A 92 28.46 38.91 0.31
C MET A 92 29.52 38.25 1.21
N LYS A 93 30.57 37.63 0.64
CA LYS A 93 31.74 37.13 1.39
C LYS A 93 32.73 38.25 1.70
N GLU A 94 32.67 39.38 1.01
CA GLU A 94 33.61 40.48 1.19
C GLU A 94 33.39 41.24 2.51
N ALA A 95 34.44 41.35 3.32
CA ALA A 95 34.38 42.00 4.64
C ALA A 95 33.89 43.46 4.58
N ARG A 96 34.21 44.19 3.50
CA ARG A 96 33.77 45.60 3.32
C ARG A 96 32.26 45.71 3.16
N ASN A 97 31.63 44.79 2.44
CA ASN A 97 30.18 44.77 2.22
C ASN A 97 29.46 44.39 3.52
N ILE A 98 29.94 43.33 4.20
CA ILE A 98 29.42 42.91 5.51
C ILE A 98 29.48 44.06 6.52
N ALA A 99 30.61 44.76 6.61
CA ALA A 99 30.77 45.88 7.54
C ALA A 99 29.80 47.03 7.23
N PHE A 100 29.57 47.33 5.95
CA PHE A 100 28.66 48.41 5.55
C PHE A 100 27.19 48.06 5.79
N ILE A 101 26.78 46.83 5.47
CA ILE A 101 25.44 46.30 5.79
C ILE A 101 25.21 46.36 7.31
N LYS A 102 26.22 45.97 8.11
CA LYS A 102 26.16 46.08 9.56
C LYS A 102 25.97 47.52 10.03
N LYS A 103 26.70 48.47 9.43
CA LYS A 103 26.55 49.91 9.71
C LYS A 103 25.13 50.41 9.42
N ILE A 104 24.52 49.98 8.31
CA ILE A 104 23.12 50.31 7.98
C ILE A 104 22.19 49.74 9.06
N ALA A 105 22.37 48.47 9.43
CA ALA A 105 21.54 47.82 10.44
C ALA A 105 21.64 48.50 11.81
N GLU A 106 22.85 48.77 12.30
CA GLU A 106 23.08 49.49 13.56
C GLU A 106 22.46 50.89 13.52
N LYS A 107 22.58 51.60 12.40
CA LYS A 107 21.98 52.93 12.26
C LYS A 107 20.46 52.89 12.35
N MET A 108 19.83 51.87 11.76
CA MET A 108 18.37 51.70 11.79
C MET A 108 17.84 51.37 13.20
N TYR A 109 18.62 50.66 14.03
CA TYR A 109 18.28 50.42 15.44
C TYR A 109 18.46 51.67 16.31
N ASN A 110 19.49 52.47 16.05
CA ASN A 110 19.83 53.62 16.89
C ASN A 110 19.06 54.90 16.53
N ASP A 111 18.49 54.98 15.33
CA ASP A 111 17.84 56.18 14.82
C ASP A 111 16.44 55.88 14.28
N ILE A 112 15.42 56.34 15.02
CA ILE A 112 14.00 56.16 14.67
C ILE A 112 13.66 56.80 13.31
N ASN A 113 14.40 57.81 12.86
CA ASN A 113 14.13 58.52 11.60
C ASN A 113 14.84 57.89 10.39
N TYR A 114 15.72 56.92 10.61
CA TYR A 114 16.42 56.21 9.55
C TYR A 114 15.69 54.90 9.22
N ASN A 115 15.23 54.74 7.98
CA ASN A 115 14.51 53.55 7.50
C ASN A 115 15.18 52.99 6.25
N PHE A 116 15.92 51.90 6.43
CA PHE A 116 16.63 51.21 5.36
C PHE A 116 16.60 49.70 5.62
N ASN A 117 15.69 49.00 4.97
CA ASN A 117 15.60 47.55 5.01
C ASN A 117 16.41 46.93 3.87
N ILE A 118 17.22 45.94 4.19
CA ILE A 118 17.98 45.12 3.25
C ILE A 118 17.30 43.76 3.19
N ILE A 119 16.86 43.37 2.00
CA ILE A 119 16.20 42.10 1.72
C ILE A 119 17.15 41.30 0.82
N ILE A 120 17.76 40.26 1.37
CA ILE A 120 18.68 39.38 0.65
C ILE A 120 17.87 38.17 0.19
N VAL A 121 17.97 37.82 -1.08
CA VAL A 121 17.26 36.68 -1.67
C VAL A 121 18.28 35.69 -2.17
N ASP A 122 18.27 34.51 -1.57
CA ASP A 122 19.26 33.46 -1.83
C ASP A 122 18.59 32.08 -1.78
N GLU A 123 19.11 31.15 -2.58
CA GLU A 123 18.71 29.73 -2.53
C GLU A 123 19.36 29.03 -1.33
N ASP A 124 20.54 29.47 -0.90
CA ASP A 124 21.22 28.94 0.28
C ASP A 124 21.34 29.99 1.37
N VAL A 125 20.90 29.66 2.58
CA VAL A 125 20.95 30.58 3.72
C VAL A 125 22.34 30.55 4.36
N ASN A 126 23.23 31.42 3.87
CA ASN A 126 24.60 31.59 4.38
C ASN A 126 24.80 32.97 5.02
N VAL A 127 24.17 33.20 6.18
CA VAL A 127 24.28 34.49 6.89
C VAL A 127 25.69 34.69 7.46
N PRO A 128 26.40 35.78 7.11
CA PRO A 128 27.71 36.07 7.70
C PRO A 128 27.62 36.32 9.21
N LYS A 129 28.57 35.79 10.01
CA LYS A 129 28.60 35.90 11.49
C LYS A 129 28.40 37.32 12.02
N GLY A 130 28.89 38.34 11.29
CA GLY A 130 28.76 39.75 11.67
C GLY A 130 27.33 40.31 11.59
N LEU A 131 26.43 39.63 10.88
CA LEU A 131 25.07 40.07 10.57
C LEU A 131 23.98 39.23 11.27
N GLU A 132 24.32 38.07 11.85
CA GLU A 132 23.37 37.14 12.48
C GLU A 132 22.40 37.83 13.45
N LYS A 133 22.91 38.69 14.33
CA LYS A 133 22.09 39.41 15.33
C LYS A 133 21.07 40.39 14.74
N PHE A 134 21.29 40.82 13.50
CA PHE A 134 20.48 41.81 12.82
C PHE A 134 19.56 41.19 11.75
N THR A 135 19.75 39.90 11.46
CA THR A 135 19.12 39.19 10.34
C THR A 135 17.93 38.38 10.83
N SER A 136 16.81 38.49 10.12
CA SER A 136 15.66 37.60 10.25
C SER A 136 15.56 36.75 8.99
N ILE A 137 15.50 35.43 9.15
CA ILE A 137 15.34 34.49 8.03
C ILE A 137 13.85 34.25 7.81
N ILE A 138 13.41 34.30 6.55
CA ILE A 138 12.05 34.04 6.12
C ILE A 138 12.11 33.00 5.01
N ASP A 139 11.42 31.88 5.20
CA ASP A 139 11.13 30.93 4.14
C ASP A 139 9.87 31.39 3.40
N ILE A 140 9.87 31.31 2.06
CA ILE A 140 8.62 31.47 1.30
C ILE A 140 7.83 30.19 1.49
N GLU A 141 6.69 30.30 2.17
CA GLU A 141 5.78 29.19 2.36
C GLU A 141 5.24 28.72 1.01
N THR A 142 5.27 27.40 0.77
CA THR A 142 4.63 26.81 -0.40
C THR A 142 3.12 26.96 -0.29
N MET A 143 2.44 27.08 -1.44
CA MET A 143 0.99 27.25 -1.46
C MET A 143 0.30 26.06 -0.80
N ASP A 144 -0.70 26.36 0.03
CA ASP A 144 -1.57 25.33 0.59
C ASP A 144 -2.54 24.82 -0.49
N GLU A 145 -3.21 23.71 -0.19
CA GLU A 145 -4.11 23.06 -1.15
C GLU A 145 -5.24 24.00 -1.60
N THR A 146 -5.76 24.81 -0.69
CA THR A 146 -6.85 25.75 -1.01
C THR A 146 -6.39 26.85 -1.96
N THR A 147 -5.18 27.38 -1.75
CA THR A 147 -4.58 28.37 -2.65
C THR A 147 -4.23 27.75 -4.00
N ILE A 148 -3.71 26.53 -4.03
CA ILE A 148 -3.43 25.80 -5.29
C ILE A 148 -4.73 25.59 -6.08
N ASN A 149 -5.81 25.17 -5.42
CA ASN A 149 -7.12 24.99 -6.05
C ASN A 149 -7.62 26.29 -6.67
N GLN A 150 -7.54 27.41 -5.95
CA GLN A 150 -7.92 28.72 -6.48
C GLN A 150 -7.01 29.12 -7.65
N TYR A 151 -5.71 28.84 -7.55
CA TYR A 151 -4.74 29.15 -8.60
C TYR A 151 -5.04 28.42 -9.90
N ILE A 152 -5.35 27.12 -9.83
CA ILE A 152 -5.74 26.30 -10.99
C ILE A 152 -7.03 26.86 -11.62
N GLN A 153 -8.01 27.27 -10.81
CA GLN A 153 -9.26 27.86 -11.30
C GLN A 153 -9.01 29.20 -12.02
N ASP A 154 -8.24 30.10 -11.41
CA ASP A 154 -7.91 31.40 -11.99
C ASP A 154 -7.11 31.22 -13.30
N PHE A 155 -6.16 30.28 -13.31
CA PHE A 155 -5.37 29.93 -14.49
C PHE A 155 -6.26 29.37 -15.61
N ALA A 156 -7.18 28.48 -15.30
CA ALA A 156 -8.08 27.90 -16.30
C ALA A 156 -9.05 28.95 -16.88
N GLN A 157 -9.57 29.86 -16.05
CA GLN A 157 -10.40 30.97 -16.51
C GLN A 157 -9.61 31.88 -17.46
N LYS A 158 -8.38 32.24 -17.10
CA LYS A 158 -7.53 33.11 -17.92
C LYS A 158 -7.18 32.50 -19.29
N ASN A 159 -7.05 31.18 -19.36
CA ASN A 159 -6.64 30.46 -20.57
C ASN A 159 -7.80 29.74 -21.29
N ASN A 160 -9.07 29.97 -20.90
CA ASN A 160 -10.25 29.27 -21.44
C ASN A 160 -10.15 27.73 -21.41
N ALA A 161 -9.53 27.17 -20.37
CA ALA A 161 -9.34 25.73 -20.22
C ALA A 161 -10.55 25.04 -19.55
N ARG A 162 -10.79 23.77 -19.89
CA ARG A 162 -11.82 22.94 -19.24
C ARG A 162 -11.25 22.26 -18.01
N ILE A 163 -11.93 22.38 -16.87
CA ILE A 163 -11.56 21.68 -15.62
C ILE A 163 -12.59 20.57 -15.32
N TYR A 164 -12.09 19.39 -14.97
CA TYR A 164 -12.89 18.34 -14.35
C TYR A 164 -12.87 18.49 -12.83
N TRP A 165 -13.98 18.94 -12.24
CA TRP A 165 -14.06 19.30 -10.82
C TRP A 165 -13.79 18.13 -9.87
N ASP A 166 -14.15 16.90 -10.26
CA ASP A 166 -13.87 15.68 -9.49
C ASP A 166 -12.36 15.37 -9.37
N ASP A 167 -11.53 15.96 -10.24
CA ASP A 167 -10.09 15.74 -10.29
C ASP A 167 -9.27 16.85 -9.62
N LEU A 168 -9.91 17.99 -9.30
CA LEU A 168 -9.23 19.19 -8.80
C LEU A 168 -8.46 18.91 -7.49
N GLY A 169 -9.08 18.17 -6.57
CA GLY A 169 -8.45 17.78 -5.29
C GLY A 169 -7.18 16.97 -5.51
N ASP A 170 -7.25 15.88 -6.29
CA ASP A 170 -6.10 15.02 -6.57
C ASP A 170 -4.94 15.76 -7.29
N LEU A 171 -5.28 16.67 -8.21
CA LEU A 171 -4.31 17.52 -8.90
C LEU A 171 -3.66 18.53 -7.95
N SER A 172 -4.43 19.16 -7.07
CA SER A 172 -3.90 20.12 -6.09
C SER A 172 -2.94 19.47 -5.11
N ILE A 173 -3.23 18.23 -4.68
CA ILE A 173 -2.34 17.43 -3.83
C ILE A 173 -1.05 17.12 -4.60
N SER A 174 -1.15 16.74 -5.87
CA SER A 174 0.01 16.39 -6.70
C SER A 174 0.89 17.60 -7.06
N LEU A 175 0.32 18.80 -7.08
CA LEU A 175 1.04 20.06 -7.34
C LEU A 175 1.59 20.72 -6.07
N LYS A 176 1.27 20.18 -4.89
CA LYS A 176 1.79 20.67 -3.61
C LYS A 176 3.32 20.63 -3.57
N GLY A 177 3.91 21.61 -2.87
CA GLY A 177 5.37 21.74 -2.70
C GLY A 177 6.10 22.47 -3.83
N LEU A 178 5.39 22.84 -4.90
CA LEU A 178 5.94 23.57 -6.04
C LEU A 178 5.91 25.09 -5.82
N THR A 179 6.86 25.80 -6.44
CA THR A 179 6.83 27.27 -6.52
C THR A 179 5.75 27.73 -7.50
N LYS A 180 5.37 29.01 -7.45
CA LYS A 180 4.41 29.58 -8.39
C LYS A 180 4.87 29.43 -9.84
N LEU A 181 6.16 29.65 -10.09
CA LEU A 181 6.75 29.50 -11.43
C LEU A 181 6.68 28.07 -11.94
N ASP A 182 6.92 27.08 -11.08
CA ASP A 182 6.78 25.66 -11.43
C ASP A 182 5.33 25.30 -11.76
N LEU A 183 4.37 25.81 -10.98
CA LEU A 183 2.93 25.63 -11.25
C LEU A 183 2.55 26.19 -12.63
N ASP A 184 3.00 27.41 -12.95
CA ASP A 184 2.75 28.02 -14.27
C ASP A 184 3.29 27.15 -15.39
N HIS A 185 4.53 26.67 -15.30
CA HIS A 185 5.13 25.81 -16.32
C HIS A 185 4.36 24.49 -16.50
N ILE A 186 4.05 23.81 -15.40
CA ILE A 186 3.35 22.53 -15.43
C ILE A 186 1.93 22.68 -15.97
N LEU A 187 1.18 23.70 -15.53
CA LEU A 187 -0.18 23.94 -16.02
C LEU A 187 -0.18 24.27 -17.52
N ASN A 188 0.78 25.06 -18.01
CA ASN A 188 0.93 25.32 -19.45
C ASN A 188 1.20 24.03 -20.24
N MET A 189 2.09 23.15 -19.76
CA MET A 189 2.35 21.85 -20.41
C MET A 189 1.12 20.94 -20.41
N ILE A 190 0.36 20.93 -19.32
CA ILE A 190 -0.90 20.17 -19.25
C ILE A 190 -1.89 20.64 -20.31
N LEU A 191 -2.04 21.95 -20.51
CA LEU A 191 -2.95 22.48 -21.53
C LEU A 191 -2.52 22.06 -22.95
N GLU A 192 -1.22 22.09 -23.23
CA GLU A 192 -0.67 21.73 -24.54
C GLU A 192 -0.88 20.24 -24.86
N GLU A 193 -0.57 19.34 -23.90
CA GLU A 193 -0.64 17.89 -24.12
C GLU A 193 -2.07 17.32 -24.04
N ASN A 194 -2.97 17.95 -23.27
CA ASN A 194 -4.35 17.48 -23.08
C ASN A 194 -5.41 18.30 -23.83
N TYR A 195 -5.05 18.97 -24.94
CA TYR A 195 -5.98 19.74 -25.78
C TYR A 195 -6.85 20.74 -24.99
N GLY A 196 -6.24 21.46 -24.04
CA GLY A 196 -6.90 22.48 -23.23
C GLY A 196 -7.75 21.96 -22.06
N ALA A 197 -7.58 20.70 -21.65
CA ALA A 197 -8.28 20.11 -20.50
C ALA A 197 -7.33 19.80 -19.32
N ILE A 198 -7.76 20.18 -18.11
CA ILE A 198 -7.09 19.85 -16.85
C ILE A 198 -7.88 18.70 -16.20
N SER A 199 -7.29 17.49 -16.19
CA SER A 199 -7.91 16.23 -15.72
C SER A 199 -6.89 15.28 -15.07
N LYS A 200 -7.35 14.16 -14.48
CA LYS A 200 -6.51 13.10 -13.90
C LYS A 200 -5.41 12.55 -14.82
N GLY A 201 -5.60 12.63 -16.15
CA GLY A 201 -4.58 12.24 -17.12
C GLY A 201 -3.28 13.07 -17.01
N ALA A 202 -3.35 14.26 -16.42
CA ALA A 202 -2.22 15.16 -16.23
C ALA A 202 -1.19 14.69 -15.19
N ASN A 203 -1.52 13.71 -14.33
CA ASN A 203 -0.61 13.29 -13.25
C ASN A 203 0.75 12.79 -13.79
N GLN A 204 0.79 12.16 -14.97
CA GLN A 204 2.06 11.74 -15.56
C GLN A 204 2.95 12.92 -15.97
N ILE A 205 2.35 14.02 -16.44
CA ILE A 205 3.06 15.25 -16.79
C ILE A 205 3.62 15.88 -15.52
N ILE A 206 2.81 15.99 -14.47
CA ILE A 206 3.24 16.53 -13.17
C ILE A 206 4.42 15.72 -12.62
N ILE A 207 4.33 14.39 -12.64
CA ILE A 207 5.40 13.48 -12.20
C ILE A 207 6.68 13.69 -13.02
N ARG A 208 6.56 13.79 -14.35
CA ARG A 208 7.70 13.98 -15.26
C ARG A 208 8.42 15.31 -15.04
N GLU A 209 7.66 16.38 -14.79
CA GLU A 209 8.21 17.74 -14.61
C GLU A 209 8.79 17.96 -13.23
N LYS A 210 8.09 17.50 -12.16
CA LYS A 210 8.72 17.30 -10.85
C LYS A 210 10.01 16.51 -11.00
N GLY A 211 10.03 15.60 -11.98
CA GLY A 211 11.17 14.80 -12.30
C GLY A 211 12.43 15.55 -12.75
N GLN A 212 12.27 16.65 -13.49
CA GLN A 212 13.38 17.47 -13.97
C GLN A 212 14.01 18.29 -12.84
N ILE A 213 13.22 18.66 -11.82
CA ILE A 213 13.71 19.36 -10.61
C ILE A 213 14.72 18.47 -9.87
N ILE A 214 14.44 17.17 -9.75
CA ILE A 214 15.28 16.21 -9.01
C ILE A 214 16.62 15.96 -9.68
N LYS A 215 16.65 15.87 -11.02
CA LYS A 215 17.90 15.64 -11.79
C LYS A 215 18.97 16.68 -11.49
N LYS A 216 18.59 17.90 -11.07
CA LYS A 216 19.51 18.98 -10.70
C LYS A 216 20.21 18.75 -9.35
N SER A 217 19.58 18.01 -8.42
CA SER A 217 20.06 17.85 -7.03
C SER A 217 21.27 16.92 -6.87
N SER A 218 21.63 16.13 -7.88
CA SER A 218 22.74 15.13 -7.93
C SER A 218 22.73 14.01 -6.86
N ILE A 219 22.01 14.16 -5.75
CA ILE A 219 21.94 13.24 -4.60
C ILE A 219 20.70 12.33 -4.69
N LEU A 220 19.60 12.86 -5.25
CA LEU A 220 18.38 12.12 -5.51
C LEU A 220 18.29 11.70 -6.98
N GLU A 221 17.88 10.47 -7.21
CA GLU A 221 17.62 9.91 -8.53
C GLU A 221 16.15 9.49 -8.64
N ILE A 222 15.52 9.78 -9.78
CA ILE A 222 14.20 9.22 -10.06
C ILE A 222 14.38 7.87 -10.69
N ILE A 223 13.69 6.90 -10.12
CA ILE A 223 13.67 5.56 -10.66
C ILE A 223 12.42 5.39 -11.48
N ASP A 224 12.61 5.17 -12.78
CA ASP A 224 11.58 4.65 -13.66
C ASP A 224 11.52 3.13 -13.51
N PHE A 225 10.32 2.59 -13.39
CA PHE A 225 10.10 1.15 -13.20
C PHE A 225 8.77 0.73 -13.81
N LYS A 226 8.71 -0.51 -14.29
CA LYS A 226 7.54 -1.06 -15.00
C LYS A 226 6.76 -2.06 -14.17
N GLU A 227 7.39 -2.55 -13.11
CA GLU A 227 6.93 -3.68 -12.33
C GLU A 227 5.68 -3.34 -11.51
N LYS A 228 4.72 -4.25 -11.48
CA LYS A 228 3.52 -4.15 -10.65
C LYS A 228 3.64 -4.97 -9.37
N ILE A 229 2.80 -4.68 -8.37
CA ILE A 229 2.83 -5.42 -7.10
C ILE A 229 2.38 -6.88 -7.25
N GLU A 230 1.55 -7.16 -8.26
CA GLU A 230 1.08 -8.51 -8.62
C GLU A 230 2.20 -9.38 -9.24
N GLU A 231 3.26 -8.74 -9.74
CA GLU A 231 4.45 -9.39 -10.33
C GLU A 231 5.51 -9.71 -9.26
N ILE A 232 5.20 -9.51 -7.98
CA ILE A 232 6.06 -9.95 -6.86
C ILE A 232 5.52 -11.28 -6.36
N GLY A 233 6.29 -12.35 -6.44
CA GLY A 233 5.93 -13.63 -5.82
C GLY A 233 6.08 -13.58 -4.30
N GLY A 234 5.04 -14.00 -3.56
CA GLY A 234 5.03 -14.00 -2.10
C GLY A 234 4.87 -12.63 -1.44
N LEU A 235 5.35 -12.50 -0.19
CA LEU A 235 5.30 -11.25 0.60
C LEU A 235 3.87 -10.72 0.87
N GLU A 236 2.88 -11.61 0.97
CA GLU A 236 1.46 -11.24 1.08
C GLU A 236 1.16 -10.31 2.27
N GLY A 237 1.83 -10.52 3.41
CA GLY A 237 1.68 -9.65 4.58
C GLY A 237 2.15 -8.22 4.32
N LEU A 238 3.26 -8.05 3.58
CA LEU A 238 3.75 -6.74 3.15
C LEU A 238 2.82 -6.11 2.11
N LYS A 239 2.35 -6.88 1.13
CA LYS A 239 1.43 -6.38 0.09
C LYS A 239 0.10 -5.88 0.66
N GLU A 240 -0.52 -6.64 1.56
CA GLU A 240 -1.76 -6.25 2.26
C GLU A 240 -1.55 -4.96 3.04
N TRP A 241 -0.42 -4.86 3.76
CA TRP A 241 -0.07 -3.66 4.52
C TRP A 241 0.12 -2.43 3.65
N LEU A 242 0.92 -2.56 2.59
CA LEU A 242 1.15 -1.48 1.63
C LEU A 242 -0.16 -1.06 0.94
N SER A 243 -1.04 -2.01 0.64
CA SER A 243 -2.36 -1.74 0.06
C SER A 243 -3.25 -0.94 1.01
N SER A 244 -3.25 -1.29 2.31
CA SER A 244 -3.95 -0.51 3.34
C SER A 244 -3.38 0.91 3.46
N LYS A 245 -2.05 1.05 3.48
CA LYS A 245 -1.39 2.36 3.53
C LYS A 245 -1.64 3.19 2.28
N ALA A 246 -1.71 2.58 1.10
CA ALA A 246 -2.06 3.25 -0.14
C ALA A 246 -3.50 3.81 -0.11
N GLN A 247 -4.45 3.11 0.53
CA GLN A 247 -5.82 3.64 0.71
C GLN A 247 -5.84 4.88 1.61
N VAL A 248 -5.12 4.84 2.73
CA VAL A 248 -4.95 6.00 3.63
C VAL A 248 -4.30 7.16 2.89
N PHE A 249 -3.27 6.86 2.08
CA PHE A 249 -2.54 7.85 1.31
C PHE A 249 -3.41 8.53 0.24
N ARG A 250 -4.34 7.79 -0.40
CA ARG A 250 -5.29 8.34 -1.38
C ARG A 250 -6.41 9.18 -0.76
N ARG A 251 -6.74 8.97 0.52
CA ARG A 251 -7.84 9.67 1.22
C ARG A 251 -7.33 10.44 2.43
N LEU A 252 -6.21 11.14 2.23
CA LEU A 252 -5.42 11.68 3.33
C LEU A 252 -6.18 12.74 4.15
N ASP A 253 -7.01 13.57 3.51
CA ASP A 253 -7.80 14.59 4.22
C ASP A 253 -8.95 14.00 5.05
N GLU A 254 -9.61 12.98 4.52
CA GLU A 254 -10.62 12.20 5.27
C GLU A 254 -9.96 11.46 6.44
N ALA A 255 -8.81 10.84 6.19
CA ALA A 255 -8.04 10.11 7.18
C ALA A 255 -7.60 11.04 8.33
N LYS A 256 -7.05 12.22 8.03
CA LYS A 256 -6.67 13.22 9.03
C LYS A 256 -7.88 13.70 9.84
N LYS A 257 -9.01 13.99 9.20
CA LYS A 257 -10.26 14.37 9.89
C LYS A 257 -10.79 13.27 10.82
N PHE A 258 -10.55 12.00 10.45
CA PHE A 258 -10.90 10.83 11.26
C PHE A 258 -9.88 10.53 12.37
N GLY A 259 -8.77 11.27 12.45
CA GLY A 259 -7.72 11.07 13.46
C GLY A 259 -6.70 9.99 13.10
N VAL A 260 -6.57 9.64 11.82
CA VAL A 260 -5.53 8.71 11.33
C VAL A 260 -4.25 9.47 11.04
N ASP A 261 -3.13 9.01 11.59
CA ASP A 261 -1.82 9.57 11.32
C ASP A 261 -1.37 9.37 9.87
N THR A 262 -0.66 10.37 9.33
CA THR A 262 -0.03 10.27 8.00
C THR A 262 0.98 9.12 7.97
N PRO A 263 0.91 8.20 6.98
CA PRO A 263 1.89 7.13 6.85
C PRO A 263 3.32 7.67 6.68
N LYS A 264 4.25 7.22 7.53
CA LYS A 264 5.63 7.77 7.54
C LYS A 264 6.60 6.93 6.74
N GLY A 265 6.61 5.61 6.95
CA GLY A 265 7.47 4.72 6.19
C GLY A 265 7.56 3.30 6.72
N VAL A 266 8.29 2.46 5.99
CA VAL A 266 8.53 1.05 6.27
C VAL A 266 10.02 0.71 6.14
N LEU A 267 10.51 -0.12 7.06
CA LEU A 267 11.85 -0.70 6.98
C LEU A 267 11.74 -2.18 6.60
N LEU A 268 12.30 -2.53 5.44
CA LEU A 268 12.36 -3.89 4.90
C LEU A 268 13.72 -4.50 5.18
N VAL A 269 13.80 -5.42 6.13
CA VAL A 269 15.04 -6.09 6.51
C VAL A 269 14.98 -7.55 6.09
N GLY A 270 16.02 -8.11 5.50
CA GLY A 270 15.96 -9.51 5.14
C GLY A 270 17.07 -10.00 4.25
N MET A 271 17.02 -11.27 3.87
CA MET A 271 18.07 -11.93 3.09
C MET A 271 18.25 -11.28 1.71
N PRO A 272 19.49 -11.17 1.21
CA PRO A 272 19.74 -10.64 -0.14
C PRO A 272 18.98 -11.46 -1.19
N GLY A 273 18.61 -10.83 -2.31
CA GLY A 273 17.90 -11.52 -3.40
C GLY A 273 16.43 -11.88 -3.15
N CYS A 274 15.84 -11.54 -2.00
CA CYS A 274 14.44 -11.84 -1.66
C CYS A 274 13.45 -10.70 -1.99
N GLY A 275 13.73 -9.88 -2.99
CA GLY A 275 12.74 -8.90 -3.51
C GLY A 275 12.55 -7.61 -2.71
N LYS A 276 13.46 -7.23 -1.80
CA LYS A 276 13.36 -5.98 -1.01
C LYS A 276 13.29 -4.71 -1.88
N SER A 277 14.23 -4.56 -2.80
CA SER A 277 14.28 -3.42 -3.73
C SER A 277 13.12 -3.45 -4.72
N LEU A 278 12.66 -4.65 -5.11
CA LEU A 278 11.48 -4.83 -5.95
C LEU A 278 10.20 -4.37 -5.23
N ALA A 279 10.05 -4.68 -3.94
CA ALA A 279 8.93 -4.22 -3.12
C ALA A 279 8.89 -2.70 -3.00
N ALA A 280 10.04 -2.04 -2.87
CA ALA A 280 10.12 -0.57 -2.88
C ALA A 280 9.61 0.03 -4.20
N LYS A 281 10.02 -0.56 -5.34
CA LYS A 281 9.53 -0.17 -6.67
C LYS A 281 8.03 -0.37 -6.79
N ALA A 282 7.52 -1.57 -6.54
CA ALA A 282 6.10 -1.87 -6.63
C ALA A 282 5.24 -0.99 -5.70
N SER A 283 5.75 -0.60 -4.53
CA SER A 283 5.06 0.33 -3.63
C SER A 283 4.76 1.66 -4.31
N ALA A 284 5.70 2.25 -5.05
CA ALA A 284 5.48 3.54 -5.69
C ALA A 284 4.36 3.48 -6.75
N ARG A 285 4.25 2.36 -7.47
CA ARG A 285 3.17 2.16 -8.46
C ARG A 285 1.83 1.87 -7.81
N LEU A 286 1.81 1.12 -6.70
CA LEU A 286 0.61 0.92 -5.91
C LEU A 286 0.04 2.26 -5.37
N PHE A 287 0.94 3.13 -4.89
CA PHE A 287 0.59 4.46 -4.39
C PHE A 287 0.30 5.46 -5.52
N ASN A 288 0.74 5.16 -6.75
CA ASN A 288 0.65 6.01 -7.93
C ASN A 288 1.39 7.35 -7.78
N VAL A 289 2.63 7.29 -7.28
CA VAL A 289 3.49 8.45 -6.99
C VAL A 289 4.92 8.23 -7.48
N PRO A 290 5.74 9.29 -7.64
CA PRO A 290 7.15 9.15 -8.02
C PRO A 290 7.97 8.34 -7.01
N LEU A 291 8.99 7.62 -7.50
CA LEU A 291 9.98 6.92 -6.70
C LEU A 291 11.32 7.66 -6.75
N LEU A 292 11.73 8.21 -5.60
CA LEU A 292 13.01 8.90 -5.41
C LEU A 292 13.98 7.95 -4.71
N ARG A 293 15.13 7.67 -5.30
CA ARG A 293 16.21 6.92 -4.65
C ARG A 293 17.21 7.90 -4.05
N LEU A 294 17.53 7.71 -2.78
CA LEU A 294 18.60 8.43 -2.10
C LEU A 294 19.91 7.66 -2.20
N ASP A 295 20.93 8.26 -2.82
CA ASP A 295 22.26 7.68 -2.92
C ASP A 295 23.07 7.98 -1.65
N ILE A 296 23.16 6.99 -0.74
CA ILE A 296 23.94 7.07 0.50
C ILE A 296 25.44 7.26 0.21
N GLY A 297 25.95 6.64 -0.86
CA GLY A 297 27.38 6.72 -1.21
C GLY A 297 27.78 8.14 -1.57
N ARG A 298 26.95 8.85 -2.35
CA ARG A 298 27.15 10.28 -2.65
C ARG A 298 27.01 11.16 -1.42
N LEU A 299 26.10 10.80 -0.52
CA LEU A 299 25.82 11.56 0.69
C LEU A 299 27.00 11.56 1.68
N LEU A 300 27.73 10.44 1.78
CA LEU A 300 28.90 10.28 2.65
C LEU A 300 30.24 10.69 1.99
N GLY A 301 30.20 11.39 0.85
CA GLY A 301 31.39 11.77 0.06
C GLY A 301 32.35 12.79 0.73
N LYS A 302 33.62 12.72 0.27
CA LYS A 302 34.92 13.38 0.62
C LYS A 302 35.08 14.51 1.67
N TYR A 303 34.07 15.25 2.12
CA TYR A 303 34.25 16.34 3.08
C TYR A 303 33.25 16.29 4.25
N VAL A 304 33.83 16.23 5.46
CA VAL A 304 33.25 15.95 6.80
C VAL A 304 32.16 16.97 7.26
N GLY A 305 31.81 17.96 6.45
CA GLY A 305 30.76 18.96 6.72
C GLY A 305 29.66 19.09 5.66
N GLU A 306 29.89 18.61 4.42
CA GLU A 306 28.90 18.68 3.34
C GLU A 306 27.78 17.64 3.52
N SER A 307 28.05 16.50 4.16
CA SER A 307 27.08 15.39 4.27
C SER A 307 25.76 15.77 4.97
N GLU A 308 25.79 16.60 6.02
CA GLU A 308 24.56 17.04 6.70
C GLU A 308 23.77 18.06 5.89
N HIS A 309 24.46 18.99 5.25
CA HIS A 309 23.84 19.94 4.33
C HIS A 309 23.20 19.18 3.16
N ASN A 310 23.92 18.23 2.56
CA ASN A 310 23.45 17.36 1.48
C ASN A 310 22.23 16.52 1.89
N MET A 311 22.24 15.94 3.11
CA MET A 311 21.06 15.25 3.63
C MET A 311 19.87 16.21 3.79
N ARG A 312 20.08 17.41 4.35
CA ARG A 312 19.01 18.40 4.50
C ARG A 312 18.45 18.85 3.16
N VAL A 313 19.31 19.11 2.18
CA VAL A 313 18.92 19.48 0.81
C VAL A 313 18.14 18.35 0.15
N ALA A 314 18.62 17.10 0.26
CA ALA A 314 17.93 15.94 -0.28
C ALA A 314 16.54 15.74 0.36
N LEU A 315 16.44 15.88 1.69
CA LEU A 315 15.16 15.77 2.38
C LEU A 315 14.21 16.89 1.94
N LYS A 316 14.63 18.17 2.01
CA LYS A 316 13.82 19.31 1.54
C LYS A 316 13.36 19.15 0.08
N THR A 317 14.23 18.62 -0.77
CA THR A 317 13.89 18.31 -2.16
C THR A 317 12.80 17.25 -2.22
N ALA A 318 12.92 16.15 -1.47
CA ALA A 318 11.84 15.15 -1.37
C ALA A 318 10.52 15.76 -0.86
N GLU A 319 10.57 16.72 0.08
CA GLU A 319 9.38 17.42 0.58
C GLU A 319 8.70 18.27 -0.49
N SER A 320 9.45 18.97 -1.35
CA SER A 320 8.89 19.78 -2.43
C SER A 320 8.25 18.94 -3.54
N ILE A 321 8.67 17.68 -3.68
CA ILE A 321 8.13 16.74 -4.67
C ILE A 321 6.89 16.02 -4.16
N SER A 322 6.67 15.98 -2.84
CA SER A 322 5.53 15.36 -2.17
C SER A 322 4.22 15.58 -2.94
N PRO A 323 3.37 14.54 -3.14
CA PRO A 323 3.48 13.15 -2.66
C PRO A 323 4.50 12.31 -3.43
N CYS A 324 5.37 11.58 -2.72
CA CYS A 324 6.35 10.67 -3.34
C CYS A 324 6.78 9.54 -2.38
N ILE A 325 7.41 8.50 -2.94
CA ILE A 325 8.15 7.50 -2.15
C ILE A 325 9.63 7.85 -2.15
N LEU A 326 10.23 7.96 -0.97
CA LEU A 326 11.68 8.07 -0.80
C LEU A 326 12.25 6.69 -0.47
N TRP A 327 12.93 6.08 -1.43
CA TRP A 327 13.61 4.80 -1.28
C TRP A 327 15.07 4.99 -0.87
N ILE A 328 15.42 4.38 0.26
CA ILE A 328 16.78 4.33 0.78
C ILE A 328 17.25 2.87 0.70
N ASP A 329 18.12 2.60 -0.25
CA ASP A 329 18.64 1.26 -0.51
C ASP A 329 19.84 0.94 0.38
N GLU A 330 19.91 -0.31 0.85
CA GLU A 330 21.01 -0.84 1.70
C GLU A 330 21.48 0.15 2.78
N ILE A 331 20.55 0.67 3.57
CA ILE A 331 20.81 1.73 4.56
C ILE A 331 21.84 1.32 5.62
N GLU A 332 22.03 0.02 5.85
CA GLU A 332 23.09 -0.55 6.70
C GLU A 332 24.50 -0.20 6.22
N LYS A 333 24.72 0.02 4.92
CA LYS A 333 26.05 0.35 4.37
C LYS A 333 26.59 1.66 4.91
N ALA A 334 25.71 2.58 5.31
CA ALA A 334 26.12 3.80 5.97
C ALA A 334 26.78 3.54 7.34
N PHE A 335 26.36 2.46 8.01
CA PHE A 335 26.81 2.08 9.35
C PHE A 335 27.97 1.07 9.33
N ALA A 336 28.32 0.54 8.16
CA ALA A 336 29.44 -0.38 8.00
C ALA A 336 30.77 0.33 8.35
N GLY A 337 31.44 -0.11 9.43
CA GLY A 337 32.71 0.46 9.90
C GLY A 337 32.63 1.35 11.15
N ILE A 338 31.43 1.52 11.74
CA ILE A 338 31.20 2.31 12.97
C ILE A 338 31.93 1.75 14.22
N ASP A 339 32.29 0.47 14.20
CA ASP A 339 33.02 -0.22 15.27
C ASP A 339 34.55 0.02 15.25
N GLN A 340 35.07 0.74 14.25
CA GLN A 340 36.47 1.19 14.27
C GLN A 340 36.54 2.57 14.96
N ASN A 341 37.24 2.63 16.09
CA ASN A 341 37.44 3.81 16.95
C ASN A 341 37.95 5.06 16.19
N GLY A 342 37.05 5.81 15.56
CA GLY A 342 37.37 7.03 14.80
C GLY A 342 36.16 7.97 14.63
N GLY A 343 36.45 9.27 14.45
CA GLY A 343 35.45 10.36 14.42
C GLY A 343 34.40 10.32 13.29
N ALA A 344 34.56 9.45 12.29
CA ALA A 344 33.55 9.21 11.26
C ALA A 344 32.27 8.55 11.81
N SER A 345 32.39 7.78 12.89
CA SER A 345 31.29 7.07 13.56
C SER A 345 30.24 8.02 14.15
N ASP A 346 30.67 9.16 14.71
CA ASP A 346 29.77 10.15 15.33
C ASP A 346 28.99 10.98 14.31
N ILE A 347 29.58 11.24 13.14
CA ILE A 347 28.95 12.05 12.08
C ILE A 347 27.80 11.27 11.46
N THR A 348 28.02 10.00 11.12
CA THR A 348 26.96 9.13 10.60
C THR A 348 25.82 8.98 11.60
N LYS A 349 26.11 8.76 12.88
CA LYS A 349 25.07 8.68 13.93
C LYS A 349 24.26 9.97 14.03
N ARG A 350 24.90 11.14 13.99
CA ARG A 350 24.23 12.44 14.06
C ARG A 350 23.35 12.69 12.83
N LEU A 351 23.87 12.39 11.65
CA LEU A 351 23.18 12.53 10.37
C LEU A 351 21.92 11.66 10.30
N PHE A 352 22.02 10.39 10.69
CA PHE A 352 20.87 9.50 10.74
C PHE A 352 19.93 9.79 11.91
N GLY A 353 20.43 10.38 12.99
CA GLY A 353 19.60 10.97 14.04
C GLY A 353 18.70 12.10 13.51
N GLN A 354 19.26 13.02 12.72
CA GLN A 354 18.50 14.09 12.05
C GLN A 354 17.45 13.50 11.10
N PHE A 355 17.84 12.50 10.29
CA PHE A 355 16.91 11.79 9.40
C PHE A 355 15.74 11.15 10.15
N LEU A 356 16.00 10.45 11.26
CA LEU A 356 14.95 9.80 12.05
C LEU A 356 14.04 10.79 12.78
N THR A 357 14.56 11.97 13.15
CA THR A 357 13.74 13.06 13.70
C THR A 357 12.85 13.65 12.62
N TRP A 358 13.42 13.96 11.45
CA TRP A 358 12.67 14.42 10.28
C TRP A 358 11.56 13.44 9.88
N LEU A 359 11.87 12.13 9.82
CA LEU A 359 10.89 11.09 9.49
C LEU A 359 9.68 11.10 10.44
N GLN A 360 9.89 11.45 11.72
CA GLN A 360 8.84 11.52 12.73
C GLN A 360 8.06 12.83 12.71
N GLU A 361 8.72 13.96 12.46
CA GLU A 361 8.13 15.29 12.56
C GLU A 361 7.50 15.77 11.25
N LYS A 362 7.80 15.12 10.12
CA LYS A 362 7.26 15.52 8.82
C LYS A 362 5.73 15.40 8.78
N GLU A 363 5.10 16.47 8.30
CA GLU A 363 3.65 16.53 8.04
C GLU A 363 3.29 16.29 6.57
N ASN A 364 4.30 16.26 5.71
CA ASN A 364 4.18 16.01 4.28
C ASN A 364 3.95 14.53 3.94
N THR A 365 3.59 14.30 2.70
CA THR A 365 3.18 13.00 2.14
C THR A 365 4.36 12.27 1.50
N VAL A 366 5.55 12.40 2.09
CA VAL A 366 6.74 11.64 1.67
C VAL A 366 6.76 10.29 2.39
N PHE A 367 6.51 9.19 1.69
CA PHE A 367 6.53 7.86 2.31
C PHE A 367 7.93 7.24 2.17
N VAL A 368 8.59 6.90 3.28
CA VAL A 368 9.95 6.35 3.25
C VAL A 368 9.91 4.82 3.15
N VAL A 369 10.60 4.25 2.17
CA VAL A 369 10.90 2.81 2.11
C VAL A 369 12.39 2.63 2.29
N ALA A 370 12.82 2.08 3.43
CA ALA A 370 14.22 1.76 3.67
C ALA A 370 14.43 0.25 3.54
N THR A 371 15.50 -0.19 2.89
CA THR A 371 15.83 -1.61 2.76
C THR A 371 17.16 -1.92 3.43
N ALA A 372 17.27 -3.09 4.05
CA ALA A 372 18.50 -3.55 4.64
C ALA A 372 18.71 -5.07 4.55
N ASN A 373 19.97 -5.50 4.42
CA ASN A 373 20.34 -6.92 4.43
C ASN A 373 20.76 -7.40 5.82
N ASP A 374 21.42 -6.55 6.60
CA ASP A 374 21.96 -6.91 7.91
C ASP A 374 21.41 -6.01 9.02
N ILE A 375 20.68 -6.61 9.96
CA ILE A 375 20.12 -5.87 11.10
C ILE A 375 21.14 -5.56 12.19
N THR A 376 22.24 -6.32 12.26
CA THR A 376 23.23 -6.21 13.33
C THR A 376 24.01 -4.90 13.26
N ALA A 377 24.10 -4.30 12.07
CA ALA A 377 24.73 -3.01 11.83
C ALA A 377 23.88 -1.82 12.34
N PHE A 378 22.61 -2.03 12.70
CA PHE A 378 21.72 -0.93 13.08
C PHE A 378 21.88 -0.51 14.54
N PRO A 379 21.86 0.81 14.81
CA PRO A 379 21.59 1.31 16.14
C PRO A 379 20.20 0.86 16.64
N PRO A 380 20.03 0.52 17.92
CA PRO A 380 18.72 0.16 18.49
C PRO A 380 17.63 1.21 18.25
N GLU A 381 17.99 2.47 18.05
CA GLU A 381 17.11 3.60 17.75
C GLU A 381 16.27 3.40 16.48
N PHE A 382 16.82 2.72 15.46
CA PHE A 382 16.14 2.43 14.19
C PHE A 382 15.02 1.39 14.33
N LEU A 383 15.16 0.50 15.31
CA LEU A 383 14.25 -0.63 15.53
C LEU A 383 13.14 -0.30 16.55
N ARG A 384 13.16 0.90 17.14
CA ARG A 384 12.12 1.33 18.09
C ARG A 384 10.81 1.60 17.36
N LYS A 385 9.73 1.01 17.87
CA LYS A 385 8.36 1.27 17.39
C LYS A 385 8.02 2.75 17.48
N GLY A 386 7.45 3.30 16.41
CA GLY A 386 7.08 4.72 16.28
C GLY A 386 8.05 5.58 15.48
N ARG A 387 9.20 5.05 15.04
CA ARG A 387 10.13 5.73 14.10
C ARG A 387 9.74 5.45 12.65
N PHE A 388 9.64 4.16 12.31
CA PHE A 388 8.92 3.66 11.15
C PHE A 388 7.52 3.19 11.58
N ASP A 389 6.56 3.20 10.66
CA ASP A 389 5.21 2.68 10.91
C ASP A 389 5.26 1.17 11.17
N GLU A 390 6.12 0.46 10.44
CA GLU A 390 6.32 -0.99 10.56
C GLU A 390 7.74 -1.39 10.11
N VAL A 391 8.24 -2.48 10.69
CA VAL A 391 9.49 -3.15 10.26
C VAL A 391 9.13 -4.56 9.82
N PHE A 392 9.43 -4.90 8.57
CA PHE A 392 9.19 -6.23 8.02
C PHE A 392 10.49 -7.01 7.85
N PHE A 393 10.45 -8.27 8.28
CA PHE A 393 11.48 -9.26 8.05
C PHE A 393 11.11 -10.12 6.83
N ILE A 394 11.98 -10.12 5.82
CA ILE A 394 11.86 -10.90 4.61
C ILE A 394 12.84 -12.09 4.71
N ASP A 395 12.29 -13.28 4.91
CA ASP A 395 13.05 -14.55 4.91
C ASP A 395 13.12 -15.12 3.50
N PHE A 396 13.83 -16.25 3.34
CA PHE A 396 13.77 -17.03 2.12
C PHE A 396 12.33 -17.46 1.79
N PRO A 397 11.95 -17.49 0.49
CA PRO A 397 10.61 -17.86 0.08
C PRO A 397 10.28 -19.30 0.48
N ASN A 398 9.07 -19.52 0.99
CA ASN A 398 8.54 -20.86 1.22
C ASN A 398 8.18 -21.55 -0.12
N GLU A 399 7.83 -22.83 -0.09
CA GLU A 399 7.52 -23.62 -1.29
C GLU A 399 6.48 -22.96 -2.20
N GLU A 400 5.36 -22.48 -1.64
CA GLU A 400 4.29 -21.80 -2.39
C GLU A 400 4.76 -20.47 -2.98
N GLU A 401 5.60 -19.73 -2.24
CA GLU A 401 6.20 -18.50 -2.75
C GLU A 401 7.16 -18.80 -3.91
N ARG A 402 7.94 -19.90 -3.84
CA ARG A 402 8.82 -20.33 -4.93
C ARG A 402 8.04 -20.74 -6.17
N GLU A 403 6.96 -21.52 -6.04
CA GLU A 403 6.06 -21.85 -7.15
C GLU A 403 5.59 -20.58 -7.88
N ARG A 404 5.12 -19.60 -7.10
CA ARG A 404 4.63 -18.33 -7.66
C ARG A 404 5.75 -17.49 -8.30
N ILE A 405 6.95 -17.49 -7.73
CA ILE A 405 8.12 -16.80 -8.30
C ILE A 405 8.50 -17.42 -9.65
N PHE A 406 8.53 -18.76 -9.75
CA PHE A 406 8.77 -19.47 -11.02
C PHE A 406 7.72 -19.10 -12.08
N GLU A 407 6.44 -19.15 -11.71
CA GLU A 407 5.32 -18.81 -12.59
C GLU A 407 5.48 -17.40 -13.17
N ILE A 408 5.71 -16.39 -12.32
CA ILE A 408 5.87 -15.00 -12.76
C ILE A 408 7.05 -14.84 -13.73
N HIS A 409 8.20 -15.47 -13.45
CA HIS A 409 9.38 -15.34 -14.30
C HIS A 409 9.24 -16.08 -15.64
N LEU A 410 8.46 -17.16 -15.69
CA LEU A 410 8.13 -17.89 -16.92
C LEU A 410 7.09 -17.13 -17.76
N GLU A 411 6.05 -16.58 -17.12
CA GLU A 411 5.03 -15.73 -17.77
C GLU A 411 5.66 -14.48 -18.38
N LYS A 412 6.53 -13.78 -17.64
CA LYS A 412 7.23 -12.57 -18.11
C LYS A 412 8.06 -12.81 -19.38
N ARG A 413 8.49 -14.05 -19.61
CA ARG A 413 9.28 -14.47 -20.77
C ARG A 413 8.44 -15.15 -21.85
N GLY A 414 7.13 -15.32 -21.63
CA GLY A 414 6.23 -16.02 -22.55
C GLY A 414 6.56 -17.50 -22.72
N LYS A 415 7.11 -18.15 -21.69
CA LYS A 415 7.57 -19.55 -21.71
C LYS A 415 6.78 -20.48 -20.79
N MET A 416 5.69 -19.99 -20.20
CA MET A 416 4.80 -20.81 -19.39
C MET A 416 4.10 -21.86 -20.27
N SER A 417 4.06 -23.11 -19.82
CA SER A 417 3.44 -24.24 -20.52
C SER A 417 2.82 -25.21 -19.50
N ASP A 418 1.79 -25.94 -19.90
CA ASP A 418 1.16 -27.00 -19.08
C ASP A 418 2.13 -28.17 -18.79
N ASP A 419 3.22 -28.28 -19.56
CA ASP A 419 4.27 -29.28 -19.39
C ASP A 419 5.28 -28.94 -18.27
N ILE A 420 5.12 -27.79 -17.60
CA ILE A 420 6.01 -27.34 -16.51
C ILE A 420 5.37 -27.65 -15.16
N ASN A 421 6.01 -28.54 -14.40
CA ASN A 421 5.59 -28.88 -13.03
C ASN A 421 6.24 -27.91 -12.04
N LEU A 422 5.54 -26.82 -11.71
CA LEU A 422 6.03 -25.81 -10.77
C LEU A 422 6.26 -26.36 -9.36
N LYS A 423 5.47 -27.35 -8.95
CA LYS A 423 5.57 -27.93 -7.61
C LYS A 423 6.86 -28.72 -7.42
N GLU A 424 7.20 -29.55 -8.40
CA GLU A 424 8.47 -30.29 -8.41
C GLU A 424 9.68 -29.35 -8.41
N LEU A 425 9.63 -28.24 -9.15
CA LEU A 425 10.67 -27.21 -9.11
C LEU A 425 10.78 -26.53 -7.76
N ALA A 426 9.66 -26.27 -7.08
CA ALA A 426 9.65 -25.65 -5.77
C ALA A 426 10.18 -26.57 -4.67
N GLU A 427 9.91 -27.88 -4.75
CA GLU A 427 10.43 -28.90 -3.84
C GLU A 427 11.97 -29.01 -3.95
N GLU A 428 12.52 -29.06 -5.17
CA GLU A 428 13.96 -29.18 -5.43
C GLU A 428 14.78 -27.90 -5.18
N THR A 429 14.10 -26.76 -4.99
CA THR A 429 14.75 -25.44 -4.77
C THR A 429 14.62 -24.93 -3.35
N GLU A 430 14.59 -25.83 -2.36
CA GLU A 430 14.60 -25.43 -0.96
C GLU A 430 15.82 -24.55 -0.61
N GLY A 431 15.58 -23.38 -0.02
CA GLY A 431 16.63 -22.42 0.35
C GLY A 431 17.08 -21.49 -0.77
N TYR A 432 16.51 -21.55 -1.97
CA TYR A 432 16.80 -20.61 -3.05
C TYR A 432 16.07 -19.28 -2.80
N CYS A 433 16.72 -18.16 -3.10
CA CYS A 433 16.08 -16.84 -3.08
C CYS A 433 15.41 -16.51 -4.41
N GLY A 434 14.62 -15.43 -4.45
CA GLY A 434 13.95 -15.00 -5.68
C GLY A 434 14.92 -14.70 -6.82
N ALA A 435 16.09 -14.13 -6.52
CA ALA A 435 17.14 -13.90 -7.52
C ALA A 435 17.74 -15.20 -8.07
N ASP A 436 17.93 -16.23 -7.23
CA ASP A 436 18.44 -17.53 -7.67
C ASP A 436 17.43 -18.21 -8.61
N ILE A 437 16.13 -18.13 -8.27
CA ILE A 437 15.05 -18.66 -9.12
C ILE A 437 14.96 -17.91 -10.45
N GLU A 438 15.09 -16.58 -10.44
CA GLU A 438 15.15 -15.79 -11.66
C GLU A 438 16.31 -16.23 -12.57
N GLU A 439 17.47 -16.50 -11.98
CA GLU A 439 18.66 -16.95 -12.69
C GLU A 439 18.49 -18.36 -13.26
N ILE A 440 17.88 -19.29 -12.51
CA ILE A 440 17.52 -20.62 -13.01
C ILE A 440 16.68 -20.52 -14.29
N VAL A 441 15.65 -19.66 -14.28
CA VAL A 441 14.78 -19.46 -15.44
C VAL A 441 15.57 -18.83 -16.60
N LYS A 442 16.46 -17.86 -16.35
CA LYS A 442 17.32 -17.26 -17.39
C LYS A 442 18.23 -18.31 -18.02
N ASN A 443 18.95 -19.07 -17.22
CA ASN A 443 19.90 -20.09 -17.69
C ASN A 443 19.17 -21.19 -18.46
N ALA A 444 18.00 -21.64 -18.00
CA ALA A 444 17.21 -22.62 -18.72
C ALA A 444 16.75 -22.11 -20.10
N VAL A 445 16.32 -20.85 -20.19
CA VAL A 445 15.93 -20.20 -21.46
C VAL A 445 17.14 -20.07 -22.39
N GLU A 446 18.28 -19.61 -21.86
CA GLU A 446 19.51 -19.41 -22.61
C GLU A 446 20.09 -20.73 -23.13
N ASN A 447 20.23 -21.74 -22.27
CA ASN A 447 20.70 -23.07 -22.66
C ASN A 447 19.81 -23.67 -23.75
N LYS A 448 18.49 -23.51 -23.62
CA LYS A 448 17.53 -24.00 -24.61
C LYS A 448 17.63 -23.23 -25.94
N PHE A 449 17.96 -21.94 -25.90
CA PHE A 449 18.20 -21.13 -27.09
C PHE A 449 19.51 -21.52 -27.80
N ILE A 450 20.59 -21.78 -27.05
CA ILE A 450 21.90 -22.18 -27.57
C ILE A 450 21.85 -23.57 -28.23
N LEU A 451 21.00 -24.48 -27.74
CA LEU A 451 20.86 -25.85 -28.26
C LEU A 451 20.22 -25.96 -29.67
N GLU A 452 20.05 -24.85 -30.40
CA GLU A 452 19.55 -24.72 -31.79
C GLU A 452 18.97 -26.00 -32.44
N THR A 453 17.64 -26.08 -32.50
CA THR A 453 16.95 -26.94 -33.47
C THR A 453 16.03 -26.12 -34.37
N GLU A 454 16.00 -26.46 -35.67
CA GLU A 454 15.26 -25.75 -36.73
C GLU A 454 13.72 -25.79 -36.54
N ASN A 455 13.21 -26.54 -35.54
CA ASN A 455 11.79 -26.71 -35.26
C ASN A 455 11.28 -25.79 -34.13
N GLU A 456 10.19 -25.05 -34.40
CA GLU A 456 9.53 -24.20 -33.38
C GLU A 456 8.91 -25.00 -32.22
N GLU A 457 8.52 -26.25 -32.42
CA GLU A 457 7.92 -27.10 -31.37
C GLU A 457 8.95 -27.54 -30.31
N GLU A 458 10.23 -27.65 -30.67
CA GLU A 458 11.31 -28.03 -29.73
C GLU A 458 11.82 -26.85 -28.88
N LYS A 459 11.37 -25.62 -29.14
CA LYS A 459 11.71 -24.40 -28.37
C LYS A 459 10.91 -24.24 -27.07
N LYS A 460 10.03 -25.19 -26.74
CA LYS A 460 9.29 -25.21 -25.48
C LYS A 460 10.23 -25.60 -24.32
N ILE A 461 10.07 -24.89 -23.20
CA ILE A 461 10.80 -25.19 -21.96
C ILE A 461 10.03 -26.27 -21.21
N THR A 462 10.75 -27.29 -20.74
CA THR A 462 10.20 -28.38 -19.94
C THR A 462 10.74 -28.33 -18.51
N THR A 463 10.07 -29.00 -17.57
CA THR A 463 10.53 -29.15 -16.18
C THR A 463 11.98 -29.61 -16.08
N ASN A 464 12.39 -30.57 -16.93
CA ASN A 464 13.75 -31.11 -16.93
C ASN A 464 14.81 -30.06 -17.27
N ASN A 465 14.52 -29.12 -18.18
CA ASN A 465 15.48 -28.07 -18.52
C ASN A 465 15.69 -27.09 -17.36
N LEU A 466 14.63 -26.83 -16.59
CA LEU A 466 14.71 -26.01 -15.38
C LEU A 466 15.46 -26.75 -14.25
N LEU A 467 15.21 -28.06 -14.07
CA LEU A 467 15.94 -28.92 -13.12
C LEU A 467 17.42 -29.16 -13.48
N GLU A 468 17.79 -29.07 -14.75
CA GLU A 468 19.22 -29.07 -15.12
C GLU A 468 19.88 -27.74 -14.79
N ALA A 469 19.18 -26.62 -14.98
CA ALA A 469 19.68 -25.31 -14.63
C ALA A 469 19.86 -25.13 -13.12
N THR A 470 19.01 -25.74 -12.28
CA THR A 470 19.18 -25.71 -10.80
C THR A 470 20.51 -26.30 -10.36
N LYS A 471 21.00 -27.36 -11.00
CA LYS A 471 22.28 -28.01 -10.66
C LYS A 471 23.51 -27.13 -10.88
N SER A 472 23.37 -26.08 -11.68
CA SER A 472 24.46 -25.13 -12.00
C SER A 472 24.52 -23.93 -11.06
N ILE A 473 23.51 -23.74 -10.21
CA ILE A 473 23.37 -22.58 -9.33
C ILE A 473 23.39 -23.05 -7.87
N ASP A 474 24.44 -22.69 -7.14
CA ASP A 474 24.49 -22.95 -5.70
C ASP A 474 23.58 -21.99 -4.94
N SER A 475 22.79 -22.50 -3.99
CA SER A 475 21.90 -21.66 -3.19
C SER A 475 22.68 -20.74 -2.24
N LEU A 476 22.27 -19.47 -2.17
CA LEU A 476 22.85 -18.51 -1.21
C LEU A 476 22.69 -18.99 0.25
N SER A 477 21.66 -19.79 0.53
CA SER A 477 21.46 -20.44 1.83
C SER A 477 22.60 -21.37 2.23
N ASN A 478 23.13 -22.14 1.27
CA ASN A 478 24.23 -23.07 1.50
C ASN A 478 25.57 -22.34 1.64
N ILE A 479 25.77 -21.26 0.88
CA ILE A 479 27.02 -20.48 0.90
C ILE A 479 27.17 -19.66 2.20
N LEU A 480 26.06 -19.19 2.79
CA LEU A 480 26.06 -18.26 3.93
C LEU A 480 25.40 -18.82 5.20
N SER A 481 25.31 -20.15 5.35
CA SER A 481 24.59 -20.83 6.46
C SER A 481 24.91 -20.25 7.84
N ASP A 482 26.21 -20.03 8.14
CA ASP A 482 26.68 -19.55 9.44
C ASP A 482 26.23 -18.10 9.73
N LYS A 483 26.25 -17.22 8.71
CA LYS A 483 25.75 -15.85 8.83
C LYS A 483 24.23 -15.81 8.93
N ILE A 484 23.54 -16.68 8.20
CA ILE A 484 22.07 -16.75 8.18
C ILE A 484 21.55 -17.13 9.57
N ASP A 485 22.19 -18.06 10.27
CA ASP A 485 21.80 -18.45 11.62
C ASP A 485 21.96 -17.32 12.65
N VAL A 486 23.04 -16.53 12.55
CA VAL A 486 23.27 -15.34 13.38
C VAL A 486 22.20 -14.28 13.11
N LEU A 487 21.87 -14.06 11.84
CA LEU A 487 20.82 -13.14 11.41
C LEU A 487 19.44 -13.60 11.93
N LYS A 488 19.06 -14.87 11.71
CA LYS A 488 17.80 -15.47 12.20
C LYS A 488 17.66 -15.38 13.72
N LYS A 489 18.73 -15.61 14.48
CA LYS A 489 18.75 -15.41 15.94
C LYS A 489 18.53 -13.95 16.33
N SER A 490 19.18 -13.02 15.62
CA SER A 490 19.03 -11.59 15.85
C SER A 490 17.59 -11.13 15.56
N TYR A 491 16.98 -11.56 14.45
CA TYR A 491 15.59 -11.23 14.12
C TYR A 491 14.57 -11.72 15.16
N LYS A 492 14.76 -12.95 15.68
CA LYS A 492 13.92 -13.48 16.77
C LYS A 492 14.03 -12.64 18.05
N LYS A 493 15.22 -12.12 18.36
CA LYS A 493 15.46 -11.24 19.52
C LYS A 493 14.72 -9.91 19.38
N PHE A 494 14.66 -9.34 18.18
CA PHE A 494 14.03 -8.04 17.92
C PHE A 494 12.51 -8.08 17.66
N LYS A 495 11.87 -9.27 17.66
CA LYS A 495 10.41 -9.46 17.47
C LYS A 495 9.84 -8.77 16.21
N ILE A 496 10.56 -8.88 15.10
CA ILE A 496 10.19 -8.24 13.83
C ILE A 496 9.09 -9.05 13.12
N LYS A 497 8.18 -8.35 12.45
CA LYS A 497 7.02 -8.93 11.76
C LYS A 497 7.47 -9.59 10.46
N SER A 498 7.01 -10.81 10.18
CA SER A 498 7.31 -11.49 8.91
C SER A 498 6.55 -10.85 7.74
N ALA A 499 7.21 -10.65 6.61
CA ALA A 499 6.62 -10.12 5.38
C ALA A 499 5.73 -11.13 4.64
N SER A 500 6.02 -12.43 4.78
CA SER A 500 5.26 -13.51 4.13
C SER A 500 3.96 -13.85 4.86
N GLN A 501 3.88 -13.60 6.17
CA GLN A 501 2.68 -13.90 6.96
C GLN A 501 1.64 -12.78 6.86
N LYS A 502 0.41 -13.11 6.44
CA LYS A 502 -0.72 -12.18 6.43
C LYS A 502 -0.91 -11.48 7.78
N ILE A 503 -1.28 -10.20 7.75
CA ILE A 503 -1.49 -9.41 8.96
C ILE A 503 -2.74 -9.93 9.67
N LYS A 504 -2.54 -10.76 10.68
CA LYS A 504 -3.61 -11.23 11.56
C LYS A 504 -4.12 -10.05 12.41
N ASN A 505 -5.31 -9.54 12.11
CA ASN A 505 -6.09 -8.78 13.08
C ASN A 505 -6.47 -9.72 14.24
N ASN A 506 -5.73 -9.58 15.34
CA ASN A 506 -5.92 -10.12 16.70
C ASN A 506 -6.55 -11.52 16.92
N LYS A 507 -5.74 -12.34 17.63
CA LYS A 507 -5.99 -13.59 18.38
C LYS A 507 -5.89 -14.94 17.64
N ARG A 508 -4.82 -15.66 18.05
CA ARG A 508 -4.69 -17.08 18.47
C ARG A 508 -3.89 -18.07 17.61
N MET A 509 -3.05 -18.78 18.39
CA MET A 509 -2.43 -20.10 18.32
C MET A 509 -1.61 -20.53 17.09
N VAL A 510 -0.35 -20.89 17.39
CA VAL A 510 0.70 -21.37 16.49
C VAL A 510 0.48 -22.85 16.15
N GLY A 511 0.70 -23.22 14.89
CA GLY A 511 1.14 -24.58 14.53
C GLY A 511 0.11 -25.58 14.00
N LYS A 512 -1.03 -25.16 13.42
CA LYS A 512 -1.90 -26.07 12.66
C LYS A 512 -1.97 -25.67 11.19
N PRO A 513 -2.00 -26.63 10.24
CA PRO A 513 -2.24 -26.35 8.83
C PRO A 513 -3.54 -25.53 8.70
N ILE A 514 -3.57 -24.57 7.77
CA ILE A 514 -4.71 -23.68 7.59
C ILE A 514 -5.45 -24.13 6.33
N PHE A 515 -6.77 -24.36 6.44
CA PHE A 515 -7.61 -24.57 5.27
C PHE A 515 -7.77 -23.24 4.52
N LYS A 516 -7.15 -23.12 3.34
CA LYS A 516 -6.92 -21.83 2.66
C LYS A 516 -8.17 -21.16 2.09
N ASP A 517 -9.21 -21.93 1.77
CA ASP A 517 -10.43 -21.42 1.14
C ASP A 517 -11.51 -21.01 2.16
N MET A 518 -11.14 -20.55 3.36
CA MET A 518 -12.10 -20.03 4.34
C MET A 518 -12.14 -18.50 4.33
N VAL A 519 -13.35 -17.95 4.36
CA VAL A 519 -13.64 -16.52 4.52
C VAL A 519 -14.19 -16.30 5.92
N THR A 520 -13.60 -15.37 6.69
CA THR A 520 -14.16 -14.97 7.97
C THR A 520 -15.41 -14.12 7.75
N VAL A 521 -16.55 -14.61 8.21
CA VAL A 521 -17.84 -13.94 8.21
C VAL A 521 -18.13 -13.46 9.63
N LYS A 522 -18.25 -12.13 9.78
CA LYS A 522 -18.69 -11.54 11.04
C LYS A 522 -20.14 -11.91 11.32
N GLY A 523 -20.36 -12.35 12.55
CA GLY A 523 -21.69 -12.59 13.09
C GLY A 523 -22.47 -11.29 13.19
N GLY A 524 -23.77 -11.42 13.36
CA GLY A 524 -24.67 -10.29 13.42
C GLY A 524 -26.08 -10.75 13.73
N LYS A 525 -27.00 -9.80 13.70
CA LYS A 525 -28.41 -10.08 13.94
C LYS A 525 -29.22 -9.74 12.71
N TYR A 526 -30.16 -10.62 12.36
CA TYR A 526 -31.09 -10.41 11.27
C TYR A 526 -32.36 -11.21 11.48
N THR A 527 -33.41 -10.87 10.75
CA THR A 527 -34.65 -11.65 10.70
C THR A 527 -34.57 -12.62 9.53
N PRO A 528 -34.42 -13.95 9.76
CA PRO A 528 -34.39 -14.94 8.69
C PRO A 528 -35.68 -14.90 7.87
N SER A 529 -35.59 -15.12 6.54
CA SER A 529 -36.76 -15.07 5.66
C SER A 529 -37.89 -16.04 6.02
N PHE A 530 -37.56 -17.07 6.81
CA PHE A 530 -38.46 -18.13 7.26
C PHE A 530 -38.83 -18.06 8.74
N PHE A 531 -38.47 -16.95 9.42
CA PHE A 531 -38.74 -16.79 10.85
C PHE A 531 -39.06 -15.33 11.20
N ASN A 532 -40.05 -15.12 12.08
CA ASN A 532 -40.64 -13.79 12.30
C ASN A 532 -39.91 -12.93 13.34
N GLU A 533 -38.84 -13.42 13.96
CA GLU A 533 -38.05 -12.65 14.92
C GLU A 533 -36.56 -12.66 14.56
N GLU A 534 -35.84 -11.68 15.08
CA GLU A 534 -34.39 -11.57 14.93
C GLU A 534 -33.64 -12.76 15.56
N ARG A 535 -32.65 -13.30 14.85
CA ARG A 535 -31.72 -14.33 15.33
C ARG A 535 -30.28 -13.86 15.17
N GLU A 536 -29.46 -14.27 16.13
CA GLU A 536 -28.03 -13.94 16.17
C GLU A 536 -27.22 -15.07 15.53
N VAL A 537 -26.34 -14.70 14.62
CA VAL A 537 -25.33 -15.55 14.01
C VAL A 537 -23.99 -15.22 14.68
N CYS A 538 -23.24 -16.23 15.11
CA CYS A 538 -21.89 -16.00 15.65
C CYS A 538 -20.89 -15.73 14.54
N ASP A 539 -19.71 -15.22 14.89
CA ASP A 539 -18.57 -15.19 13.99
C ASP A 539 -18.26 -16.62 13.52
N LEU A 540 -18.10 -16.79 12.20
CA LEU A 540 -17.77 -18.08 11.60
C LEU A 540 -16.80 -17.90 10.43
N GLU A 541 -16.05 -18.94 10.13
CA GLU A 541 -15.34 -19.09 8.87
C GLU A 541 -16.22 -19.91 7.91
N VAL A 542 -16.42 -19.43 6.69
CA VAL A 542 -17.23 -20.08 5.65
C VAL A 542 -16.34 -20.43 4.48
N CYS A 543 -16.46 -21.65 3.94
CA CYS A 543 -15.74 -21.98 2.73
C CYS A 543 -16.19 -21.09 1.57
N LYS A 544 -15.20 -20.51 0.88
CA LYS A 544 -15.36 -19.56 -0.22
C LYS A 544 -16.24 -20.13 -1.34
N TYR A 545 -16.14 -21.43 -1.55
CA TYR A 545 -16.84 -22.18 -2.59
C TYR A 545 -17.65 -23.32 -1.97
N GLN A 546 -18.54 -23.89 -2.77
CA GLN A 546 -19.05 -25.25 -2.53
C GLN A 546 -17.87 -26.23 -2.47
N THR A 547 -18.00 -27.28 -1.65
CA THR A 547 -16.93 -28.29 -1.51
C THR A 547 -16.65 -28.93 -2.86
N THR A 548 -15.42 -28.83 -3.34
CA THR A 548 -15.04 -29.31 -4.67
C THR A 548 -14.76 -30.80 -4.69
N GLN A 549 -14.72 -31.40 -5.88
CA GLN A 549 -14.34 -32.79 -6.05
C GLN A 549 -12.89 -33.04 -5.61
N ASP A 550 -11.96 -32.10 -5.82
CA ASP A 550 -10.58 -32.21 -5.34
C ASP A 550 -10.53 -32.20 -3.81
N MET A 551 -11.23 -31.26 -3.16
CA MET A 551 -11.35 -31.22 -1.69
C MET A 551 -11.91 -32.54 -1.17
N TRP A 552 -12.96 -33.06 -1.81
CA TRP A 552 -13.58 -34.32 -1.45
C TRP A 552 -12.62 -35.50 -1.59
N MET A 553 -11.99 -35.66 -2.76
CA MET A 553 -11.07 -36.77 -3.05
C MET A 553 -9.84 -36.75 -2.15
N GLU A 554 -9.38 -35.57 -1.76
CA GLU A 554 -8.23 -35.42 -0.85
C GLU A 554 -8.47 -36.15 0.49
N VAL A 555 -9.72 -36.14 0.96
CA VAL A 555 -10.15 -36.70 2.25
C VAL A 555 -10.78 -38.08 2.11
N MET A 556 -11.70 -38.24 1.14
CA MET A 556 -12.56 -39.41 0.97
C MET A 556 -12.03 -40.42 -0.04
N LYS A 557 -10.95 -40.08 -0.77
CA LYS A 557 -10.21 -40.95 -1.72
C LYS A 557 -11.03 -41.53 -2.88
N SER A 558 -12.29 -41.12 -3.04
CA SER A 558 -13.20 -41.56 -4.09
C SER A 558 -14.01 -40.38 -4.60
N ASN A 559 -14.45 -40.41 -5.86
CA ASN A 559 -15.23 -39.32 -6.46
C ASN A 559 -16.66 -39.80 -6.79
N PRO A 560 -17.67 -39.44 -5.97
CA PRO A 560 -19.05 -39.89 -6.14
C PRO A 560 -19.82 -39.17 -7.26
N SER A 561 -19.27 -38.06 -7.76
CA SER A 561 -19.98 -37.14 -8.66
C SER A 561 -20.18 -37.73 -10.05
N GLU A 562 -21.34 -37.52 -10.62
CA GLU A 562 -21.68 -37.80 -12.02
C GLU A 562 -20.89 -36.92 -12.99
N PHE A 563 -20.81 -35.62 -12.74
CA PHE A 563 -20.15 -34.64 -13.60
C PHE A 563 -18.70 -34.40 -13.19
N LYS A 564 -17.74 -35.01 -13.88
CA LYS A 564 -16.32 -35.00 -13.46
C LYS A 564 -15.62 -33.66 -13.70
N GLY A 565 -14.83 -33.24 -12.71
CA GLY A 565 -13.88 -32.13 -12.80
C GLY A 565 -13.43 -31.67 -11.41
N GLY A 566 -12.12 -31.55 -11.19
CA GLY A 566 -11.56 -31.31 -9.85
C GLY A 566 -12.12 -30.07 -9.14
N ARG A 567 -12.25 -28.96 -9.86
CA ARG A 567 -12.82 -27.69 -9.38
C ARG A 567 -14.35 -27.61 -9.43
N ARG A 568 -15.06 -28.66 -9.85
CA ARG A 568 -16.52 -28.71 -9.80
C ARG A 568 -16.98 -29.02 -8.38
N PRO A 569 -18.18 -28.60 -7.97
CA PRO A 569 -18.73 -29.02 -6.69
C PRO A 569 -18.87 -30.55 -6.66
N VAL A 570 -18.64 -31.13 -5.49
CA VAL A 570 -18.95 -32.53 -5.25
C VAL A 570 -20.47 -32.68 -5.16
N GLU A 571 -21.02 -33.55 -5.99
CA GLU A 571 -22.42 -33.96 -5.96
C GLU A 571 -22.56 -35.48 -5.82
N ARG A 572 -23.81 -35.95 -5.68
CA ARG A 572 -24.17 -37.33 -5.29
C ARG A 572 -23.57 -37.73 -3.93
N VAL A 573 -23.67 -36.79 -2.99
CA VAL A 573 -23.28 -36.97 -1.59
C VAL A 573 -24.51 -36.84 -0.70
N SER A 574 -24.69 -37.79 0.21
CA SER A 574 -25.78 -37.72 1.19
C SER A 574 -25.41 -36.73 2.31
N TRP A 575 -26.40 -36.33 3.10
CA TRP A 575 -26.17 -35.47 4.26
C TRP A 575 -25.18 -36.11 5.25
N TRP A 576 -25.30 -37.42 5.45
CA TRP A 576 -24.40 -38.18 6.30
C TRP A 576 -22.96 -38.25 5.78
N ASP A 577 -22.78 -38.35 4.46
CA ASP A 577 -21.44 -38.36 3.87
C ASP A 577 -20.77 -36.98 3.99
N ALA A 578 -21.56 -35.90 3.94
CA ALA A 578 -21.07 -34.55 4.21
C ALA A 578 -20.61 -34.38 5.67
N LEU A 579 -21.31 -34.97 6.65
CA LEU A 579 -20.86 -34.97 8.06
C LEU A 579 -19.55 -35.75 8.23
N GLU A 580 -19.44 -36.91 7.58
CA GLU A 580 -18.22 -37.73 7.62
C GLU A 580 -17.03 -36.99 7.01
N PHE A 581 -17.24 -36.30 5.87
CA PHE A 581 -16.24 -35.44 5.27
C PHE A 581 -15.78 -34.33 6.23
N CYS A 582 -16.72 -33.64 6.88
CA CYS A 582 -16.40 -32.59 7.85
C CYS A 582 -15.53 -33.11 9.01
N ASN A 583 -15.84 -34.30 9.52
CA ASN A 583 -15.05 -34.94 10.58
C ASN A 583 -13.64 -35.31 10.11
N LYS A 584 -13.51 -36.01 8.99
CA LYS A 584 -12.20 -36.41 8.46
C LYS A 584 -11.34 -35.21 8.08
N LEU A 585 -11.96 -34.15 7.56
CA LEU A 585 -11.28 -32.88 7.31
C LEU A 585 -10.83 -32.23 8.64
N SER A 586 -11.65 -32.27 9.68
CA SER A 586 -11.27 -31.76 11.01
C SER A 586 -10.04 -32.49 11.54
N GLU A 587 -10.02 -33.82 11.47
CA GLU A 587 -8.89 -34.66 11.91
C GLU A 587 -7.61 -34.33 11.14
N LYS A 588 -7.72 -34.23 9.81
CA LYS A 588 -6.59 -33.88 8.93
C LYS A 588 -5.95 -32.55 9.31
N TYR A 589 -6.74 -31.58 9.73
CA TYR A 589 -6.26 -30.26 10.17
C TYR A 589 -6.01 -30.17 11.69
N GLY A 590 -6.02 -31.32 12.39
CA GLY A 590 -5.74 -31.41 13.82
C GLY A 590 -6.81 -30.78 14.72
N LEU A 591 -8.05 -30.66 14.25
CA LEU A 591 -9.20 -30.12 15.00
C LEU A 591 -10.04 -31.28 15.57
N LYS A 592 -10.72 -31.05 16.70
CA LYS A 592 -11.70 -32.04 17.22
C LYS A 592 -12.90 -32.20 16.25
N PRO A 593 -13.24 -33.43 15.83
CA PRO A 593 -14.42 -33.70 15.01
C PRO A 593 -15.70 -33.19 15.66
N VAL A 594 -16.58 -32.52 14.91
CA VAL A 594 -17.83 -31.94 15.43
C VAL A 594 -18.89 -33.00 15.68
N TYR A 595 -18.95 -34.02 14.83
CA TYR A 595 -19.99 -35.03 14.88
C TYR A 595 -19.48 -36.33 15.50
N ASP A 596 -20.25 -36.96 16.37
CA ASP A 596 -20.07 -38.35 16.77
C ASP A 596 -21.00 -39.21 15.89
N LEU A 597 -20.38 -39.94 14.96
CA LEU A 597 -21.04 -40.79 13.98
C LEU A 597 -20.96 -42.29 14.35
N SER A 598 -20.54 -42.62 15.57
CA SER A 598 -20.37 -44.02 16.02
C SER A 598 -21.66 -44.85 15.96
N GLN A 599 -22.81 -44.18 16.10
CA GLN A 599 -24.15 -44.78 16.07
C GLN A 599 -24.92 -44.45 14.78
N ARG A 600 -24.23 -44.04 13.69
CA ARG A 600 -24.86 -43.70 12.39
C ARG A 600 -25.78 -44.82 11.87
N LYS A 601 -25.40 -46.09 12.06
CA LYS A 601 -26.22 -47.25 11.63
C LYS A 601 -27.56 -47.36 12.36
N ASN A 602 -27.66 -46.77 13.55
CA ASN A 602 -28.87 -46.71 14.36
C ASN A 602 -29.62 -45.37 14.18
N GLY A 603 -29.18 -44.51 13.25
CA GLY A 603 -29.75 -43.17 13.01
C GLY A 603 -29.41 -42.13 14.09
N ILE A 604 -28.57 -42.46 15.06
CA ILE A 604 -28.27 -41.59 16.21
C ILE A 604 -27.04 -40.73 15.89
N LEU A 605 -27.22 -39.41 15.99
CA LEU A 605 -26.17 -38.39 15.89
C LEU A 605 -25.93 -37.74 17.26
N LYS A 606 -24.67 -37.46 17.61
CA LYS A 606 -24.32 -36.57 18.73
C LYS A 606 -23.31 -35.52 18.28
N ILE A 607 -23.24 -34.40 19.00
CA ILE A 607 -22.33 -33.29 18.72
C ILE A 607 -21.26 -33.20 19.81
N ASN A 608 -20.00 -33.25 19.40
CA ASN A 608 -18.84 -33.14 20.28
C ASN A 608 -18.54 -31.66 20.56
N GLN A 609 -18.47 -31.31 21.84
CA GLN A 609 -18.14 -29.96 22.30
C GLN A 609 -16.79 -29.96 23.02
N LEU A 610 -16.14 -28.80 23.09
CA LEU A 610 -14.80 -28.60 23.67
C LEU A 610 -14.64 -29.09 25.13
N ASN A 611 -15.75 -29.23 25.87
CA ASN A 611 -15.76 -29.69 27.28
C ASN A 611 -15.83 -31.23 27.43
N ASP A 612 -15.50 -31.99 26.37
CA ASP A 612 -15.46 -33.46 26.31
C ASP A 612 -16.78 -34.18 26.70
N LYS A 613 -17.92 -33.49 26.52
CA LYS A 613 -19.26 -34.10 26.65
C LYS A 613 -20.00 -33.98 25.33
N SER A 614 -20.20 -35.11 24.65
CA SER A 614 -21.08 -35.18 23.49
C SER A 614 -22.53 -34.90 23.91
N LYS A 615 -23.22 -34.06 23.15
CA LYS A 615 -24.60 -33.64 23.40
C LYS A 615 -25.53 -34.14 22.30
N TYR A 616 -26.81 -34.27 22.63
CA TYR A 616 -27.81 -34.52 21.61
C TYR A 616 -27.95 -33.29 20.70
N PRO A 617 -28.21 -33.50 19.39
CA PRO A 617 -28.29 -32.45 18.38
C PRO A 617 -29.18 -31.26 18.73
N ASP A 618 -30.32 -31.48 19.39
CA ASP A 618 -31.33 -30.49 19.75
C ASP A 618 -30.91 -29.52 20.88
N ILE A 619 -29.91 -29.92 21.67
CA ILE A 619 -29.38 -29.13 22.81
C ILE A 619 -27.91 -28.73 22.64
N ALA A 620 -27.30 -29.09 21.51
CA ALA A 620 -25.92 -28.75 21.23
C ALA A 620 -25.74 -27.25 20.93
N ASP A 621 -24.54 -26.75 21.20
CA ASP A 621 -24.17 -25.36 20.98
C ASP A 621 -22.92 -25.35 20.08
N PHE A 622 -23.12 -24.97 18.82
CA PHE A 622 -22.05 -24.91 17.81
C PHE A 622 -21.02 -23.81 18.11
N LYS A 623 -21.28 -22.88 19.04
CA LYS A 623 -20.25 -21.95 19.56
C LYS A 623 -19.18 -22.66 20.39
N LYS A 624 -19.40 -23.94 20.74
CA LYS A 624 -18.49 -24.76 21.54
C LYS A 624 -17.84 -25.90 20.75
N THR A 625 -17.85 -25.83 19.42
CA THR A 625 -17.25 -26.83 18.53
C THR A 625 -15.98 -26.27 17.87
N GLU A 626 -14.99 -27.11 17.60
CA GLU A 626 -13.69 -26.69 17.03
C GLU A 626 -13.55 -27.02 15.53
N GLY A 627 -14.07 -28.18 15.10
CA GLY A 627 -13.90 -28.70 13.74
C GLY A 627 -14.81 -28.07 12.68
N PHE A 628 -14.62 -28.53 11.45
CA PHE A 628 -15.50 -28.22 10.32
C PHE A 628 -16.87 -28.87 10.50
N ARG A 629 -17.90 -28.21 9.99
CA ARG A 629 -19.29 -28.65 10.05
C ARG A 629 -20.11 -28.09 8.89
N LEU A 630 -21.33 -28.60 8.74
CA LEU A 630 -22.34 -27.94 7.91
C LEU A 630 -22.84 -26.65 8.58
N PRO A 631 -23.19 -25.63 7.79
CA PRO A 631 -23.86 -24.44 8.32
C PRO A 631 -25.28 -24.79 8.80
N THR A 632 -25.76 -24.06 9.80
CA THR A 632 -27.21 -24.04 10.09
C THR A 632 -27.93 -23.23 9.01
N GLU A 633 -29.24 -23.43 8.84
CA GLU A 633 -30.04 -22.68 7.88
C GLU A 633 -30.00 -21.17 8.16
N VAL A 634 -29.96 -20.79 9.45
CA VAL A 634 -29.82 -19.41 9.91
C VAL A 634 -28.44 -18.83 9.59
N GLU A 635 -27.37 -19.59 9.75
CA GLU A 635 -26.03 -19.15 9.35
C GLU A 635 -25.90 -19.04 7.83
N TRP A 636 -26.48 -20.01 7.11
CA TRP A 636 -26.44 -20.09 5.66
C TRP A 636 -27.07 -18.87 5.01
N GLU A 637 -28.30 -18.50 5.41
CA GLU A 637 -28.96 -17.33 4.85
C GLU A 637 -28.22 -16.03 5.18
N TRP A 638 -27.61 -15.91 6.37
CA TRP A 638 -26.81 -14.73 6.75
C TRP A 638 -25.63 -14.49 5.81
N PHE A 639 -24.78 -15.51 5.61
CA PHE A 639 -23.62 -15.33 4.74
C PHE A 639 -24.00 -15.30 3.26
N ALA A 640 -25.09 -15.98 2.84
CA ALA A 640 -25.57 -15.91 1.47
C ALA A 640 -26.09 -14.51 1.11
N ARG A 641 -26.67 -13.78 2.08
CA ARG A 641 -27.06 -12.36 1.91
C ARG A 641 -25.88 -11.38 1.89
N GLY A 642 -24.67 -11.84 2.19
CA GLY A 642 -23.47 -10.99 2.29
C GLY A 642 -23.23 -10.40 3.69
N GLY A 643 -23.93 -10.91 4.72
CA GLY A 643 -23.69 -10.59 6.12
C GLY A 643 -23.68 -9.09 6.44
N GLU A 644 -22.82 -8.69 7.38
CA GLU A 644 -22.70 -7.29 7.82
C GLU A 644 -22.28 -6.34 6.68
N VAL A 645 -21.42 -6.78 5.76
CA VAL A 645 -20.95 -5.97 4.62
C VAL A 645 -22.13 -5.58 3.72
N ALA A 646 -23.02 -6.52 3.41
CA ALA A 646 -24.21 -6.23 2.61
C ALA A 646 -25.22 -5.30 3.32
N ILE A 647 -25.23 -5.25 4.65
CA ILE A 647 -26.03 -4.27 5.39
C ILE A 647 -25.43 -2.87 5.22
N GLN A 648 -24.11 -2.74 5.34
CA GLN A 648 -23.38 -1.48 5.16
C GLN A 648 -23.55 -0.94 3.73
N ASP A 649 -23.50 -1.82 2.74
CA ASP A 649 -23.65 -1.50 1.32
C ASP A 649 -25.12 -1.34 0.87
N ARG A 650 -26.09 -1.57 1.78
CA ARG A 650 -27.54 -1.55 1.49
C ARG A 650 -27.97 -2.57 0.42
N THR A 651 -27.28 -3.70 0.33
CA THR A 651 -27.54 -4.79 -0.63
C THR A 651 -28.09 -6.07 0.00
N PHE A 652 -28.32 -6.10 1.32
CA PHE A 652 -28.78 -7.28 2.07
C PHE A 652 -30.12 -7.88 1.58
N ASN A 653 -30.94 -7.06 0.92
CA ASN A 653 -32.26 -7.44 0.42
C ASN A 653 -32.25 -7.95 -1.03
N TYR A 654 -31.09 -8.27 -1.60
CA TYR A 654 -31.05 -8.92 -2.91
C TYR A 654 -31.73 -10.29 -2.90
N ASN A 655 -32.35 -10.62 -4.03
CA ASN A 655 -33.01 -11.92 -4.23
C ASN A 655 -31.98 -13.04 -4.33
N TYR A 656 -30.83 -12.77 -4.97
CA TYR A 656 -29.74 -13.72 -5.18
C TYR A 656 -28.46 -13.25 -4.50
N SER A 657 -27.57 -14.18 -4.21
CA SER A 657 -26.32 -13.90 -3.49
C SER A 657 -25.41 -12.98 -4.30
N GLY A 658 -25.35 -11.71 -3.92
CA GLY A 658 -24.49 -10.69 -4.54
C GLY A 658 -25.13 -9.82 -5.62
N SER A 659 -26.30 -10.17 -6.17
CA SER A 659 -26.98 -9.39 -7.22
C SER A 659 -28.48 -9.71 -7.29
N ASN A 660 -29.27 -8.81 -7.88
CA ASN A 660 -30.65 -9.12 -8.30
C ASN A 660 -30.71 -9.75 -9.71
N ASN A 661 -29.58 -9.84 -10.40
CA ASN A 661 -29.46 -10.51 -11.69
C ASN A 661 -28.92 -11.93 -11.49
N LEU A 662 -29.76 -12.94 -11.74
CA LEU A 662 -29.41 -14.36 -11.53
C LEU A 662 -28.24 -14.81 -12.42
N ASP A 663 -28.16 -14.32 -13.66
CA ASP A 663 -27.12 -14.74 -14.63
C ASP A 663 -25.70 -14.33 -14.21
N GLU A 664 -25.58 -13.25 -13.43
CA GLU A 664 -24.30 -12.77 -12.92
C GLU A 664 -23.72 -13.68 -11.84
N VAL A 665 -24.58 -14.28 -11.01
CA VAL A 665 -24.19 -14.88 -9.72
C VAL A 665 -24.40 -16.38 -9.64
N ALA A 666 -25.13 -16.98 -10.58
CA ALA A 666 -25.51 -18.39 -10.50
C ALA A 666 -25.38 -19.13 -11.83
N TRP A 667 -24.95 -20.38 -11.73
CA TRP A 667 -25.24 -21.41 -12.72
C TRP A 667 -26.65 -21.96 -12.45
N HIS A 668 -27.55 -21.76 -13.39
CA HIS A 668 -28.97 -22.13 -13.28
C HIS A 668 -29.44 -22.88 -14.53
N ASN A 669 -30.68 -23.36 -14.54
CA ASN A 669 -31.20 -24.22 -15.62
C ASN A 669 -31.02 -23.60 -17.03
N GLY A 670 -31.16 -22.28 -17.17
CA GLY A 670 -31.07 -21.58 -18.44
C GLY A 670 -29.64 -21.35 -18.97
N ASN A 671 -28.60 -21.43 -18.13
CA ASN A 671 -27.21 -21.15 -18.54
C ASN A 671 -26.20 -22.26 -18.20
N SER A 672 -26.63 -23.37 -17.57
CA SER A 672 -25.74 -24.43 -17.08
C SER A 672 -25.53 -25.61 -18.04
N GLU A 673 -26.20 -25.68 -19.19
CA GLU A 673 -26.00 -26.77 -20.18
C GLU A 673 -26.12 -28.21 -19.63
N ASN A 674 -26.96 -28.38 -18.64
CA ASN A 674 -27.29 -29.69 -18.07
C ASN A 674 -26.21 -30.33 -17.24
N ARG A 675 -25.33 -29.52 -16.66
CA ARG A 675 -24.21 -30.00 -15.84
C ARG A 675 -23.80 -28.99 -14.76
N THR A 676 -23.05 -29.49 -13.77
CA THR A 676 -22.31 -28.63 -12.82
C THR A 676 -21.12 -27.95 -13.51
N HIS A 677 -20.70 -26.81 -12.97
CA HIS A 677 -19.59 -26.01 -13.48
C HIS A 677 -18.53 -25.79 -12.41
N ASN A 678 -17.35 -25.34 -12.83
CA ASN A 678 -16.28 -25.01 -11.90
C ASN A 678 -16.73 -23.90 -10.94
N VAL A 679 -16.48 -24.11 -9.64
CA VAL A 679 -16.82 -23.13 -8.61
C VAL A 679 -16.02 -21.83 -8.82
N GLY A 680 -16.61 -20.72 -8.40
CA GLY A 680 -15.92 -19.43 -8.42
C GLY A 680 -15.87 -18.72 -9.77
N THR A 681 -16.64 -19.18 -10.75
CA THR A 681 -16.65 -18.63 -12.13
C THR A 681 -17.70 -17.53 -12.34
N LYS A 682 -18.70 -17.45 -11.45
CA LYS A 682 -19.70 -16.37 -11.40
C LYS A 682 -19.29 -15.28 -10.41
N LYS A 683 -20.01 -14.16 -10.39
CA LYS A 683 -19.75 -13.04 -9.48
C LYS A 683 -19.98 -13.47 -8.02
N PRO A 684 -19.08 -13.15 -7.08
CA PRO A 684 -19.31 -13.43 -5.66
C PRO A 684 -20.27 -12.44 -5.02
N ASN A 685 -20.73 -12.77 -3.82
CA ASN A 685 -21.42 -11.83 -2.95
C ASN A 685 -20.46 -10.85 -2.24
N GLN A 686 -21.00 -9.95 -1.41
CA GLN A 686 -20.26 -8.90 -0.70
C GLN A 686 -19.15 -9.43 0.23
N LEU A 687 -19.23 -10.71 0.64
CA LEU A 687 -18.22 -11.37 1.48
C LEU A 687 -17.17 -12.11 0.64
N GLY A 688 -17.28 -12.11 -0.69
CA GLY A 688 -16.40 -12.90 -1.55
C GLY A 688 -16.77 -14.40 -1.60
N LEU A 689 -18.00 -14.77 -1.21
CA LEU A 689 -18.51 -16.13 -1.32
C LEU A 689 -19.17 -16.34 -2.69
N TYR A 690 -18.92 -17.51 -3.28
CA TYR A 690 -19.38 -17.85 -4.63
C TYR A 690 -20.47 -18.92 -4.59
N ASP A 691 -21.25 -18.97 -5.67
CA ASP A 691 -22.19 -20.04 -6.00
C ASP A 691 -23.30 -20.29 -4.96
N CYS A 692 -23.52 -19.39 -3.99
CA CYS A 692 -24.57 -19.56 -2.97
C CYS A 692 -25.99 -19.61 -3.58
N SER A 693 -26.21 -19.04 -4.76
CA SER A 693 -27.51 -19.05 -5.46
C SER A 693 -27.59 -20.07 -6.59
N GLY A 694 -26.59 -20.93 -6.83
CA GLY A 694 -26.60 -21.82 -7.99
C GLY A 694 -25.55 -22.92 -7.99
N ASN A 695 -25.35 -23.53 -9.16
CA ASN A 695 -24.55 -24.74 -9.40
C ASN A 695 -25.20 -25.99 -8.77
N ILE A 696 -25.28 -26.08 -7.44
CA ILE A 696 -25.92 -27.17 -6.70
C ILE A 696 -26.66 -26.64 -5.46
N TYR A 697 -27.59 -27.44 -4.93
CA TYR A 697 -28.16 -27.22 -3.61
C TYR A 697 -27.16 -27.64 -2.54
N GLU A 698 -27.13 -26.90 -1.44
CA GLU A 698 -26.22 -27.12 -0.32
C GLU A 698 -26.95 -27.66 0.90
N TRP A 699 -26.49 -28.81 1.41
CA TRP A 699 -26.98 -29.40 2.65
C TRP A 699 -26.72 -28.46 3.83
N CYS A 700 -27.78 -28.15 4.57
CA CYS A 700 -27.71 -27.49 5.87
C CYS A 700 -27.82 -28.53 6.99
N TYR A 701 -27.42 -28.15 8.20
CA TYR A 701 -27.52 -29.01 9.37
C TYR A 701 -28.98 -29.30 9.78
N ASP A 702 -29.88 -28.33 9.59
CA ASP A 702 -31.26 -28.35 10.06
C ASP A 702 -32.14 -29.46 9.47
N THR A 703 -33.10 -29.93 10.25
CA THR A 703 -34.14 -30.85 9.79
C THR A 703 -35.23 -30.15 8.97
N GLY A 704 -35.93 -30.94 8.15
CA GLY A 704 -36.95 -30.45 7.23
C GLY A 704 -38.23 -29.90 7.87
N ARG A 705 -38.33 -29.94 9.21
CA ARG A 705 -39.51 -29.50 9.98
C ARG A 705 -39.48 -27.98 10.18
N ASP A 706 -40.66 -27.37 10.21
CA ASP A 706 -40.81 -25.97 10.64
C ASP A 706 -41.14 -25.91 12.14
N GLY A 707 -40.62 -24.89 12.83
CA GLY A 707 -40.77 -24.79 14.27
C GLY A 707 -40.17 -23.52 14.85
N TYR A 708 -40.25 -23.39 16.17
CA TYR A 708 -39.66 -22.27 16.87
C TYR A 708 -38.14 -22.41 16.93
N ILE A 709 -37.42 -21.42 16.42
CA ILE A 709 -35.96 -21.36 16.46
C ILE A 709 -35.54 -20.72 17.78
N SER A 710 -34.80 -21.40 18.64
CA SER A 710 -34.36 -20.83 19.93
C SER A 710 -33.30 -19.74 19.74
N LYS A 711 -33.32 -18.68 20.58
CA LYS A 711 -32.23 -17.68 20.61
C LYS A 711 -30.89 -18.27 21.05
N LYS A 712 -30.91 -19.34 21.84
CA LYS A 712 -29.70 -20.00 22.36
C LYS A 712 -29.11 -21.00 21.36
N ILE A 713 -29.97 -21.63 20.56
CA ILE A 713 -29.65 -22.70 19.62
C ILE A 713 -30.41 -22.36 18.32
N PRO A 714 -29.82 -21.54 17.44
CA PRO A 714 -30.52 -20.96 16.29
C PRO A 714 -30.56 -21.92 15.10
N TYR A 715 -31.08 -23.13 15.33
CA TYR A 715 -31.35 -24.16 14.31
C TYR A 715 -32.44 -25.11 14.79
N ILE A 716 -33.02 -25.88 13.88
CA ILE A 716 -34.04 -26.89 14.18
C ILE A 716 -33.45 -28.27 13.94
N TYR A 717 -33.56 -29.13 14.95
CA TYR A 717 -33.24 -30.55 14.80
C TYR A 717 -34.32 -31.41 15.45
N ASP A 718 -34.77 -32.43 14.71
CA ASP A 718 -35.75 -33.42 15.14
C ASP A 718 -35.23 -34.81 14.74
N GLU A 719 -34.93 -35.64 15.73
CA GLU A 719 -34.37 -36.98 15.50
C GLU A 719 -35.35 -37.93 14.77
N THR A 720 -36.64 -37.62 14.77
CA THR A 720 -37.68 -38.41 14.09
C THR A 720 -37.87 -38.02 12.63
N GLU A 721 -37.25 -36.93 12.18
CA GLU A 721 -37.35 -36.43 10.82
C GLU A 721 -36.13 -36.86 10.00
N ASP A 722 -36.38 -37.46 8.85
CA ASP A 722 -35.31 -37.89 7.92
C ASP A 722 -34.97 -36.80 6.90
N ASN A 723 -35.87 -35.86 6.65
CA ASN A 723 -35.60 -34.76 5.72
C ASN A 723 -34.62 -33.75 6.32
N ARG A 724 -33.72 -33.24 5.49
CA ARG A 724 -32.73 -32.20 5.83
C ARG A 724 -32.91 -30.99 4.92
N ARG A 725 -32.58 -29.81 5.43
CA ARG A 725 -32.70 -28.56 4.67
C ARG A 725 -31.63 -28.47 3.58
N LEU A 726 -32.06 -27.99 2.43
CA LEU A 726 -31.26 -27.65 1.27
C LEU A 726 -31.51 -26.20 0.91
N LYS A 727 -30.42 -25.45 0.70
CA LYS A 727 -30.44 -24.03 0.36
C LYS A 727 -29.64 -23.76 -0.92
N GLY A 728 -29.83 -22.58 -1.49
CA GLY A 728 -29.22 -22.16 -2.75
C GLY A 728 -30.14 -22.43 -3.91
N GLY A 729 -29.68 -23.20 -4.89
CA GLY A 729 -30.48 -23.52 -6.07
C GLY A 729 -29.72 -24.45 -6.98
N SER A 730 -30.43 -25.34 -7.67
CA SER A 730 -29.83 -26.24 -8.64
C SER A 730 -30.72 -26.40 -9.85
N ARG A 731 -30.29 -27.27 -10.75
CA ARG A 731 -30.73 -27.41 -12.10
C ARG A 731 -31.92 -28.37 -12.25
N GLY A 732 -32.80 -28.41 -11.24
CA GLY A 732 -33.76 -29.49 -11.04
C GLY A 732 -35.13 -29.29 -11.68
N TRP A 733 -35.32 -29.92 -12.85
CA TRP A 733 -36.56 -30.15 -13.63
C TRP A 733 -36.98 -29.06 -14.63
N ILE A 734 -37.69 -29.51 -15.68
CA ILE A 734 -38.18 -28.70 -16.79
C ILE A 734 -38.95 -27.51 -16.21
N MET A 735 -38.41 -26.30 -16.42
CA MET A 735 -38.87 -25.04 -15.86
C MET A 735 -38.84 -24.91 -14.32
N SER A 736 -37.68 -25.14 -13.68
CA SER A 736 -37.44 -24.55 -12.34
C SER A 736 -37.80 -23.06 -12.36
N PRO A 737 -38.79 -22.59 -11.58
CA PRO A 737 -39.11 -21.18 -11.49
C PRO A 737 -37.89 -20.43 -10.91
N LEU A 738 -37.67 -19.18 -11.35
CA LEU A 738 -36.57 -18.31 -10.88
C LEU A 738 -36.48 -18.18 -9.35
N LYS A 739 -37.57 -18.48 -8.65
CA LYS A 739 -37.68 -18.51 -7.19
C LYS A 739 -36.80 -19.59 -6.54
N GLU A 740 -36.49 -20.69 -7.22
CA GLU A 740 -35.69 -21.79 -6.64
C GLU A 740 -34.23 -21.41 -6.36
N TYR A 741 -33.75 -20.30 -6.93
CA TYR A 741 -32.39 -19.79 -6.75
C TYR A 741 -32.30 -18.64 -5.75
N GLU A 742 -33.45 -18.16 -5.26
CA GLU A 742 -33.53 -17.08 -4.29
C GLU A 742 -32.94 -17.53 -2.95
N ILE A 743 -32.24 -16.62 -2.27
CA ILE A 743 -31.65 -16.90 -0.95
C ILE A 743 -32.72 -17.34 0.07
N SER A 744 -33.95 -16.83 -0.08
CA SER A 744 -35.11 -17.15 0.77
C SER A 744 -35.72 -18.52 0.49
N PHE A 745 -35.44 -19.14 -0.66
CA PHE A 745 -36.02 -20.43 -1.02
C PHE A 745 -35.52 -21.55 -0.11
N ARG A 746 -36.40 -22.52 0.16
CA ARG A 746 -36.13 -23.64 1.06
C ARG A 746 -36.57 -24.91 0.38
N TYR A 747 -35.66 -25.87 0.29
CA TYR A 747 -35.95 -27.21 -0.17
C TYR A 747 -35.62 -28.20 0.93
N ASN A 748 -36.26 -29.37 0.90
CA ASN A 748 -35.93 -30.45 1.81
C ASN A 748 -35.91 -31.78 1.06
N ASN A 749 -35.05 -32.69 1.52
CA ASN A 749 -34.98 -34.03 0.96
C ASN A 749 -34.43 -35.00 2.00
N ILE A 750 -34.66 -36.30 1.80
CA ILE A 750 -34.28 -37.36 2.72
C ILE A 750 -32.76 -37.40 2.84
N CYS A 751 -32.24 -37.51 4.06
CA CYS A 751 -30.82 -37.40 4.40
C CYS A 751 -29.89 -38.45 3.74
N TYR A 752 -30.44 -39.49 3.11
CA TYR A 752 -29.70 -40.55 2.41
C TYR A 752 -29.71 -40.41 0.88
N VAL A 753 -30.40 -39.41 0.32
CA VAL A 753 -30.52 -39.26 -1.14
C VAL A 753 -29.21 -38.85 -1.77
N LEU A 754 -28.84 -39.55 -2.85
CA LEU A 754 -27.71 -39.23 -3.71
C LEU A 754 -28.27 -38.63 -5.01
N SER A 755 -28.06 -37.34 -5.21
CA SER A 755 -28.54 -36.60 -6.38
C SER A 755 -27.39 -35.79 -6.97
N SER A 756 -27.33 -35.69 -8.30
CA SER A 756 -26.36 -34.84 -9.00
C SER A 756 -26.61 -33.34 -8.85
N ASN A 757 -27.69 -32.97 -8.16
CA ASN A 757 -28.02 -31.59 -7.78
C ASN A 757 -27.66 -31.25 -6.33
N PHE A 758 -27.24 -32.22 -5.51
CA PHE A 758 -27.02 -32.01 -4.07
C PHE A 758 -25.54 -32.14 -3.71
N GLY A 759 -25.04 -31.14 -3.00
CA GLY A 759 -23.73 -31.14 -2.35
C GLY A 759 -23.78 -30.26 -1.11
N PHE A 760 -22.67 -29.60 -0.77
CA PHE A 760 -22.60 -28.80 0.45
C PHE A 760 -21.41 -27.83 0.43
N ARG A 761 -21.37 -26.97 1.44
CA ARG A 761 -20.15 -26.25 1.84
C ARG A 761 -19.89 -26.44 3.32
N ILE A 762 -18.65 -26.20 3.71
CA ILE A 762 -18.21 -26.33 5.10
C ILE A 762 -18.11 -24.96 5.76
N VAL A 763 -18.36 -24.94 7.07
CA VAL A 763 -18.11 -23.80 7.96
C VAL A 763 -17.34 -24.25 9.20
N ARG A 764 -16.73 -23.29 9.90
CA ARG A 764 -16.09 -23.49 11.20
C ARG A 764 -16.42 -22.32 12.12
N THR A 765 -16.79 -22.60 13.37
CA THR A 765 -17.03 -21.54 14.36
C THR A 765 -15.70 -20.98 14.89
N ILE A 766 -15.59 -19.67 15.10
CA ILE A 766 -14.35 -19.00 15.58
C ILE A 766 -14.47 -18.35 16.95
#